data_AF-A0A1U7IB34-F1
#
_entry.id   AF-A0A1U7IB34-F1
#
_cell.length_a   1.000
_cell.length_b   1.000
_cell.length_c   1.000
_cell.angle_alpha   90.00
_cell.angle_beta   90.00
_cell.angle_gamma   90.00
#
_symmetry.space_group_name_H-M   'P 1'
#
loop_
_entity.id
_entity.type
_entity.pdbx_description
1 polymer ?
#
loop_
_entity_poly.entity_id
_entity_poly.type
_entity_poly.pdbx_seq_one_letter_code
_entity_poly.pdbx_strand_id
1 'polypeptide(L)'
;MTRKWLILGAISFSVGFSLNFVLDRDIKRAALTGLITIPATAAGVSIIDLQRKRQIGGKLPFVQNQVEELETQKTELKQCLSQLQTETENLKQQEATLQQAISTALAQKQQIETALADLQTEVLKQENRKKDLDQALLTVEHQVQNLETESYLLKTQLQNLKNQEIELNRSLAATSQEKQYVENSLDSCHSELNQLQTEVADWQQQKTVLEQDLLELKTQSCLLTAESTNLQTQIQELQQQELLLKQSLEYLAKEKERVAQTSLPQQLTQKFQNGKTNLNSNFMNAKYTRKLWEDKILPYWSHRERPAGQRFLGSIRIQRNASEELLDIVGQNLKRLDRVTYTSLYEEFYELEQNWLKVITFALSEYAYYYSSEKFWQGFCDRLDIHHNQGVENTLRQIVDEGIELLGLIRAKGGYKYVSTLWLQSGVPEQNLGHFAQLVQELADEYGWWELSHTPAEDLSQLLLNFCQEKHPQWGTLINFLKSSYSEDEEVEFISGQLLQGIAIIAQELERQQASPQALQDENQREELLGNYYLPQNFFLRNWSALIRVLTPRTGSARTQKIISRRSKPLILSLDVTDSLNTQLVLPKQTIWKPAWRNLRGTYCQIPEANWENIIPSYGDLEIPELVIDVNQIAENWNCQLLDHNRQSLLHWYYKGITNQLPCLIFDAITGNHLPLYLPNPIIIGSEEIIYFTPKEIESELANGIELLDSCIPSSLRGWRGWQIRLTTPESSIMLNLPETAQSQIICWKLAEDEQPILRGLRLKGKKSVYLEVPEFWYPPLNQALTLNVLIENITERTIICRILKNLLPNKRWSAIPLNQWITEPGCYEARFWFESRQWCYRFEVQSHYQLTAFTEINPLKICSDSGFSQADLPIKYDAIEKFWAERIKFEGLWPLEEVILFLADGNERISYQCQADRSGILVINLAALHNLLPKSNFYALDYQRFGLEPQRLLEIDILPDNITWNWANQAIHVLGLQHDKSYILSCWNLLLPDKKPEEIQFFSIKQNPAATTVHLSLPPGIYQIQLFSPQQLPKLLGLWCGSGQYDLPEESNHNEDLANYCYTILGNNESIEELLDAVKKLNLDLNRIHLKSLIENLENHQYHFPDWLDGKILKTKLNKLLESLNPSSKKVVKDSLKIEKLSVVKHSKGQHIQMVEKGNWHLATVRSQKRNLFLKTLDNALKANQVQEVILEIQTPKDSVYKDIVLLRLSNYQTALTHLQTLEYFQAIELQPLSREQVDRMLGAK
;
A
#
# COMPACT_ATOMS: atom_id res chain seq x y z
N MET A 1 -42.94 -71.30 113.36
CA MET A 1 -44.20 -72.00 113.73
C MET A 1 -44.73 -71.70 115.14
N THR A 2 -43.95 -71.10 116.05
CA THR A 2 -44.23 -70.99 117.50
C THR A 2 -45.61 -70.44 117.92
N ARG A 3 -46.18 -69.45 117.20
CA ARG A 3 -47.49 -68.85 117.58
C ARG A 3 -48.70 -69.79 117.49
N LYS A 4 -48.70 -70.83 116.64
CA LYS A 4 -49.91 -71.68 116.45
C LYS A 4 -50.08 -72.74 117.54
N TRP A 5 -49.01 -73.18 118.19
CA TRP A 5 -49.08 -74.18 119.26
C TRP A 5 -49.79 -73.64 120.51
N LEU A 6 -49.49 -72.39 120.91
CA LEU A 6 -50.12 -71.73 122.06
C LEU A 6 -51.65 -71.61 121.91
N ILE A 7 -52.15 -71.38 120.70
CA ILE A 7 -53.59 -71.24 120.43
C ILE A 7 -54.31 -72.59 120.60
N LEU A 8 -53.76 -73.69 120.06
CA LEU A 8 -54.32 -75.03 120.29
C LEU A 8 -54.19 -75.45 121.75
N GLY A 9 -53.08 -75.13 122.42
CA GLY A 9 -52.88 -75.36 123.84
C GLY A 9 -53.98 -74.70 124.68
N ALA A 10 -54.23 -73.40 124.47
CA ALA A 10 -55.29 -72.66 125.17
C ALA A 10 -56.69 -73.25 124.91
N ILE A 11 -57.03 -73.62 123.67
CA ILE A 11 -58.32 -74.25 123.35
C ILE A 11 -58.45 -75.62 124.04
N SER A 12 -57.40 -76.44 124.03
CA SER A 12 -57.39 -77.76 124.70
C SER A 12 -57.50 -77.66 126.23
N PHE A 13 -56.93 -76.60 126.82
CA PHE A 13 -57.08 -76.28 128.24
C PHE A 13 -58.53 -75.90 128.56
N SER A 14 -59.12 -74.98 127.80
CA SER A 14 -60.50 -74.53 127.99
C SER A 14 -61.50 -75.68 127.89
N VAL A 15 -61.39 -76.55 126.88
CA VAL A 15 -62.30 -77.70 126.72
C VAL A 15 -62.13 -78.72 127.85
N GLY A 16 -60.89 -79.05 128.24
CA GLY A 16 -60.62 -79.98 129.35
C GLY A 16 -61.08 -79.44 130.71
N PHE A 17 -60.96 -78.13 130.93
CA PHE A 17 -61.46 -77.44 132.12
C PHE A 17 -62.99 -77.43 132.15
N SER A 18 -63.65 -76.99 131.07
CA SER A 18 -65.10 -76.87 131.01
C SER A 18 -65.84 -78.21 131.16
N LEU A 19 -65.34 -79.29 130.53
CA LEU A 19 -65.99 -80.61 130.64
C LEU A 19 -66.01 -81.10 132.09
N ASN A 20 -64.87 -81.05 132.79
CA ASN A 20 -64.76 -81.60 134.13
C ASN A 20 -65.43 -80.69 135.19
N PHE A 21 -65.42 -79.37 134.99
CA PHE A 21 -66.14 -78.43 135.87
C PHE A 21 -67.67 -78.61 135.79
N VAL A 22 -68.22 -78.92 134.61
CA VAL A 22 -69.66 -79.18 134.45
C VAL A 22 -70.10 -80.47 135.15
N LEU A 23 -69.22 -81.48 135.22
CA LEU A 23 -69.51 -82.79 135.81
C LEU A 23 -69.39 -82.82 137.34
N ASP A 24 -68.23 -82.46 137.90
CA ASP A 24 -67.92 -82.64 139.33
C ASP A 24 -68.14 -81.35 140.16
N ARG A 25 -68.35 -80.20 139.49
CA ARG A 25 -68.50 -78.83 140.04
C ARG A 25 -67.39 -78.32 140.99
N ASP A 26 -66.35 -79.10 141.28
CA ASP A 26 -65.13 -78.63 141.94
C ASP A 26 -64.14 -77.98 140.94
N ILE A 27 -63.98 -76.66 141.06
CA ILE A 27 -63.02 -75.84 140.31
C ILE A 27 -61.59 -76.38 140.41
N LYS A 28 -61.17 -76.93 141.56
CA LYS A 28 -59.78 -77.35 141.79
C LYS A 28 -59.41 -78.58 140.97
N ARG A 29 -60.34 -79.54 140.81
CA ARG A 29 -60.16 -80.72 139.96
C ARG A 29 -60.16 -80.36 138.47
N ALA A 30 -61.09 -79.50 138.05
CA ALA A 30 -61.17 -79.04 136.66
C ALA A 30 -59.89 -78.34 136.18
N ALA A 31 -59.30 -77.49 137.03
CA ALA A 31 -58.04 -76.79 136.74
C ALA A 31 -56.88 -77.74 136.43
N LEU A 32 -56.77 -78.85 137.17
CA LEU A 32 -55.71 -79.84 136.96
C LEU A 32 -55.90 -80.59 135.62
N THR A 33 -57.13 -80.96 135.27
CA THR A 33 -57.43 -81.73 134.06
C THR A 33 -57.08 -80.96 132.78
N GLY A 34 -57.44 -79.67 132.69
CA GLY A 34 -57.12 -78.84 131.52
C GLY A 34 -55.62 -78.62 131.31
N LEU A 35 -54.82 -78.67 132.39
CA LEU A 35 -53.36 -78.46 132.32
C LEU A 35 -52.61 -79.64 131.68
N ILE A 36 -53.16 -80.86 131.76
CA ILE A 36 -52.52 -82.10 131.28
C ILE A 36 -52.71 -82.29 129.76
N THR A 37 -53.75 -81.72 129.14
CA THR A 37 -54.03 -81.89 127.69
C THR A 37 -53.07 -81.12 126.76
N ILE A 38 -52.44 -80.05 127.24
CA ILE A 38 -51.55 -79.18 126.45
C ILE A 38 -50.36 -79.94 125.82
N PRO A 39 -49.51 -80.69 126.56
CA PRO A 39 -48.35 -81.36 125.98
C PRO A 39 -48.70 -82.44 124.95
N ALA A 40 -49.80 -83.18 125.12
CA ALA A 40 -50.20 -84.23 124.18
C ALA A 40 -50.49 -83.69 122.77
N THR A 41 -51.05 -82.48 122.69
CA THR A 41 -51.42 -81.83 121.41
C THR A 41 -50.19 -81.34 120.63
N ALA A 42 -49.03 -81.23 121.28
CA ALA A 42 -47.77 -80.83 120.63
C ALA A 42 -47.25 -81.90 119.64
N ALA A 43 -47.30 -83.18 120.04
CA ALA A 43 -46.62 -84.26 119.32
C ALA A 43 -47.23 -84.57 117.94
N GLY A 44 -48.56 -84.55 117.83
CA GLY A 44 -49.27 -84.91 116.59
C GLY A 44 -49.01 -83.95 115.42
N VAL A 45 -48.78 -82.66 115.69
CA VAL A 45 -48.58 -81.65 114.64
C VAL A 45 -47.26 -81.87 113.87
N SER A 46 -46.19 -82.26 114.57
CA SER A 46 -44.85 -82.43 113.98
C SER A 46 -44.76 -83.57 112.97
N ILE A 47 -45.57 -84.63 113.15
CA ILE A 47 -45.56 -85.81 112.28
C ILE A 47 -46.17 -85.49 110.90
N ILE A 48 -47.22 -84.66 110.87
CA ILE A 48 -47.97 -84.33 109.64
C ILE A 48 -47.15 -83.45 108.68
N ASP A 49 -46.34 -82.52 109.18
CA ASP A 49 -45.52 -81.63 108.34
C ASP A 49 -44.43 -82.37 107.55
N LEU A 50 -43.85 -83.43 108.14
CA LEU A 50 -42.84 -84.28 107.49
C LEU A 50 -43.40 -85.04 106.28
N GLN A 51 -44.65 -85.51 106.37
CA GLN A 51 -45.26 -86.29 105.29
C GLN A 51 -45.59 -85.40 104.07
N ARG A 52 -46.02 -84.16 104.30
CA ARG A 52 -46.37 -83.19 103.24
C ARG A 52 -45.18 -82.79 102.37
N LYS A 53 -43.98 -82.64 102.96
CA LYS A 53 -42.75 -82.27 102.23
C LYS A 53 -42.33 -83.30 101.18
N ARG A 54 -42.52 -84.60 101.44
CA ARG A 54 -42.15 -85.67 100.49
C ARG A 54 -43.00 -85.66 99.21
N GLN A 55 -44.29 -85.34 99.30
CA GLN A 55 -45.17 -85.29 98.12
C GLN A 55 -44.89 -84.09 97.18
N ILE A 56 -44.38 -82.98 97.73
CA ILE A 56 -44.04 -81.78 96.93
C ILE A 56 -42.75 -82.01 96.14
N GLY A 57 -41.73 -82.61 96.77
CA GLY A 57 -40.43 -82.85 96.14
C GLY A 57 -40.49 -83.71 94.86
N GLY A 58 -41.45 -84.64 94.78
CA GLY A 58 -41.62 -85.52 93.62
C GLY A 58 -42.23 -84.85 92.37
N LYS A 59 -42.83 -83.66 92.49
CA LYS A 59 -43.44 -82.94 91.34
C LYS A 59 -42.64 -81.73 90.86
N LEU A 60 -41.71 -81.24 91.67
CA LEU A 60 -40.91 -80.07 91.36
C LEU A 60 -40.08 -80.18 90.05
N PRO A 61 -39.33 -81.28 89.78
CA PRO A 61 -38.45 -81.32 88.59
C PRO A 61 -39.24 -81.34 87.27
N PHE A 62 -40.41 -81.96 87.21
CA PHE A 62 -41.24 -81.92 86.00
C PHE A 62 -41.66 -80.49 85.62
N VAL A 63 -42.03 -79.69 86.62
CA VAL A 63 -42.41 -78.28 86.41
C VAL A 63 -41.19 -77.42 86.07
N GLN A 64 -40.02 -77.71 86.65
CA GLN A 64 -38.78 -77.01 86.29
C GLN A 64 -38.39 -77.24 84.83
N ASN A 65 -38.40 -78.49 84.35
CA ASN A 65 -38.08 -78.81 82.96
C ASN A 65 -39.04 -78.11 81.97
N GLN A 66 -40.34 -78.05 82.26
CA GLN A 66 -41.30 -77.33 81.41
C GLN A 66 -41.08 -75.80 81.43
N VAL A 67 -40.63 -75.22 82.54
CA VAL A 67 -40.27 -73.79 82.59
C VAL A 67 -39.00 -73.52 81.81
N GLU A 68 -38.00 -74.39 81.90
CA GLU A 68 -36.73 -74.28 81.15
C GLU A 68 -36.97 -74.37 79.63
N GLU A 69 -37.78 -75.33 79.17
CA GLU A 69 -38.19 -75.47 77.77
C GLU A 69 -38.97 -74.24 77.25
N LEU A 70 -39.85 -73.66 78.07
CA LEU A 70 -40.56 -72.43 77.73
C LEU A 70 -39.66 -71.20 77.74
N GLU A 71 -38.59 -71.17 78.55
CA GLU A 71 -37.59 -70.10 78.53
C GLU A 71 -36.68 -70.20 77.29
N THR A 72 -36.29 -71.41 76.85
CA THR A 72 -35.52 -71.58 75.60
C THR A 72 -36.33 -71.19 74.36
N GLN A 73 -37.58 -71.66 74.24
CA GLN A 73 -38.49 -71.24 73.15
C GLN A 73 -38.70 -69.71 73.13
N LYS A 74 -38.77 -69.08 74.31
CA LYS A 74 -38.89 -67.61 74.47
C LYS A 74 -37.61 -66.86 74.11
N THR A 75 -36.42 -67.45 74.27
CA THR A 75 -35.16 -66.86 73.75
C THR A 75 -35.02 -67.03 72.24
N GLU A 76 -35.37 -68.19 71.69
CA GLU A 76 -35.36 -68.46 70.25
C GLU A 76 -36.34 -67.54 69.49
N LEU A 77 -37.58 -67.40 70.00
CA LEU A 77 -38.57 -66.49 69.41
C LEU A 77 -38.10 -65.04 69.43
N LYS A 78 -37.43 -64.59 70.50
CA LYS A 78 -36.83 -63.25 70.58
C LYS A 78 -35.71 -63.06 69.55
N GLN A 79 -34.86 -64.07 69.38
CA GLN A 79 -33.79 -64.03 68.39
C GLN A 79 -34.35 -63.96 66.97
N CYS A 80 -35.34 -64.81 66.65
CA CYS A 80 -36.05 -64.78 65.37
C CYS A 80 -36.74 -63.43 65.11
N LEU A 81 -37.39 -62.83 66.13
CA LEU A 81 -37.98 -61.49 66.03
C LEU A 81 -36.91 -60.41 65.76
N SER A 82 -35.74 -60.49 66.41
CA SER A 82 -34.65 -59.53 66.16
C SER A 82 -34.05 -59.67 64.75
N GLN A 83 -33.97 -60.89 64.22
CA GLN A 83 -33.55 -61.14 62.83
C GLN A 83 -34.55 -60.56 61.83
N LEU A 84 -35.84 -60.86 61.98
CA LEU A 84 -36.91 -60.30 61.14
C LEU A 84 -36.97 -58.77 61.20
N GLN A 85 -36.67 -58.15 62.36
CA GLN A 85 -36.51 -56.70 62.46
C GLN A 85 -35.33 -56.19 61.63
N THR A 86 -34.15 -56.82 61.71
CA THR A 86 -33.00 -56.42 60.87
C THR A 86 -33.24 -56.62 59.38
N GLU A 87 -33.93 -57.70 58.98
CA GLU A 87 -34.34 -57.92 57.59
C GLU A 87 -35.34 -56.85 57.12
N THR A 88 -36.29 -56.46 57.97
CA THR A 88 -37.28 -55.41 57.66
C THR A 88 -36.61 -54.05 57.43
N GLU A 89 -35.65 -53.64 58.26
CA GLU A 89 -34.93 -52.37 58.06
C GLU A 89 -33.99 -52.43 56.85
N ASN A 90 -33.33 -53.57 56.60
CA ASN A 90 -32.52 -53.77 55.38
C ASN A 90 -33.38 -53.67 54.11
N LEU A 91 -34.59 -54.25 54.11
CA LEU A 91 -35.52 -54.16 52.98
C LEU A 91 -36.03 -52.72 52.76
N LYS A 92 -36.34 -51.96 53.82
CA LYS A 92 -36.66 -50.53 53.70
C LYS A 92 -35.51 -49.72 53.11
N GLN A 93 -34.27 -50.04 53.48
CA GLN A 93 -33.09 -49.35 52.93
C GLN A 93 -32.87 -49.70 51.45
N GLN A 94 -33.15 -50.94 51.04
CA GLN A 94 -33.21 -51.33 49.63
C GLN A 94 -34.35 -50.63 48.88
N GLU A 95 -35.53 -50.51 49.49
CA GLU A 95 -36.66 -49.79 48.88
C GLU A 95 -36.32 -48.31 48.67
N ALA A 96 -35.79 -47.62 49.69
CA ALA A 96 -35.41 -46.21 49.59
C ALA A 96 -34.30 -45.97 48.54
N THR A 97 -33.31 -46.85 48.44
CA THR A 97 -32.26 -46.73 47.41
C THR A 97 -32.77 -47.04 46.00
N LEU A 98 -33.72 -47.97 45.84
CA LEU A 98 -34.41 -48.20 44.57
C LEU A 98 -35.31 -47.02 44.18
N GLN A 99 -36.06 -46.44 45.11
CA GLN A 99 -36.85 -45.22 44.87
C GLN A 99 -35.96 -44.04 44.42
N GLN A 100 -34.77 -43.89 45.01
CA GLN A 100 -33.78 -42.89 44.59
C GLN A 100 -33.17 -43.19 43.19
N ALA A 101 -32.92 -44.47 42.87
CA ALA A 101 -32.46 -44.86 41.55
C ALA A 101 -33.54 -44.61 40.46
N ILE A 102 -34.81 -44.87 40.78
CA ILE A 102 -35.95 -44.59 39.88
C ILE A 102 -36.11 -43.08 39.65
N SER A 103 -36.00 -42.24 40.68
CA SER A 103 -36.15 -40.79 40.52
C SER A 103 -35.01 -40.17 39.71
N THR A 104 -33.77 -40.64 39.87
CA THR A 104 -32.64 -40.20 39.03
C THR A 104 -32.75 -40.69 37.59
N ALA A 105 -33.20 -41.92 37.35
CA ALA A 105 -33.46 -42.44 36.00
C ALA A 105 -34.59 -41.68 35.27
N LEU A 106 -35.65 -41.29 35.98
CA LEU A 106 -36.72 -40.45 35.43
C LEU A 106 -36.23 -39.05 35.05
N ALA A 107 -35.41 -38.42 35.89
CA ALA A 107 -34.80 -37.12 35.60
C ALA A 107 -33.86 -37.18 34.37
N GLN A 108 -33.03 -38.22 34.27
CA GLN A 108 -32.17 -38.46 33.10
C GLN A 108 -32.98 -38.69 31.83
N LYS A 109 -34.06 -39.50 31.90
CA LYS A 109 -34.97 -39.70 30.76
C LYS A 109 -35.56 -38.38 30.29
N GLN A 110 -36.05 -37.55 31.21
CA GLN A 110 -36.64 -36.25 30.86
C GLN A 110 -35.63 -35.29 30.23
N GLN A 111 -34.37 -35.28 30.70
CA GLN A 111 -33.28 -34.51 30.08
C GLN A 111 -32.95 -34.97 28.65
N ILE A 112 -32.97 -36.29 28.40
CA ILE A 112 -32.77 -36.85 27.06
C ILE A 112 -33.94 -36.51 26.14
N GLU A 113 -35.18 -36.57 26.64
CA GLU A 113 -36.38 -36.19 25.88
C GLU A 113 -36.36 -34.70 25.49
N THR A 114 -35.90 -33.80 26.38
CA THR A 114 -35.71 -32.38 26.03
C THR A 114 -34.60 -32.18 25.00
N ALA A 115 -33.42 -32.79 25.19
CA ALA A 115 -32.29 -32.62 24.26
C ALA A 115 -32.59 -33.16 22.85
N LEU A 116 -33.39 -34.23 22.76
CA LEU A 116 -33.85 -34.80 21.50
C LEU A 116 -34.85 -33.88 20.79
N ALA A 117 -35.75 -33.23 21.53
CA ALA A 117 -36.64 -32.20 20.99
C ALA A 117 -35.85 -30.98 20.48
N ASP A 118 -34.88 -30.48 21.25
CA ASP A 118 -34.02 -29.35 20.85
C ASP A 118 -33.27 -29.64 19.54
N LEU A 119 -32.66 -30.83 19.45
CA LEU A 119 -32.00 -31.32 18.23
C LEU A 119 -32.96 -31.40 17.02
N GLN A 120 -34.20 -31.85 17.22
CA GLN A 120 -35.21 -31.84 16.15
C GLN A 120 -35.53 -30.42 15.67
N THR A 121 -35.61 -29.42 16.57
CA THR A 121 -35.79 -28.03 16.13
C THR A 121 -34.59 -27.50 15.35
N GLU A 122 -33.37 -27.88 15.72
CA GLU A 122 -32.16 -27.41 15.03
C GLU A 122 -32.03 -28.04 13.64
N VAL A 123 -32.32 -29.33 13.48
CA VAL A 123 -32.40 -29.98 12.16
C VAL A 123 -33.41 -29.27 11.25
N LEU A 124 -34.60 -28.91 11.76
CA LEU A 124 -35.60 -28.18 10.97
C LEU A 124 -35.14 -26.76 10.57
N LYS A 125 -34.38 -26.06 11.42
CA LYS A 125 -33.75 -24.77 11.06
C LYS A 125 -32.69 -24.95 9.97
N GLN A 126 -31.86 -25.99 10.08
CA GLN A 126 -30.82 -26.32 9.09
C GLN A 126 -31.44 -26.66 7.72
N GLU A 127 -32.50 -27.47 7.69
CA GLU A 127 -33.23 -27.78 6.45
C GLU A 127 -33.84 -26.56 5.78
N ASN A 128 -34.36 -25.60 6.56
CA ASN A 128 -34.94 -24.38 6.01
C ASN A 128 -33.85 -23.42 5.52
N ARG A 129 -32.79 -23.19 6.30
CA ARG A 129 -31.59 -22.44 5.84
C ARG A 129 -31.03 -22.99 4.53
N LYS A 130 -31.02 -24.33 4.35
CA LYS A 130 -30.60 -24.93 3.09
C LYS A 130 -31.53 -24.55 1.93
N LYS A 131 -32.85 -24.63 2.09
CA LYS A 131 -33.82 -24.23 1.04
C LYS A 131 -33.68 -22.75 0.68
N ASP A 132 -33.43 -21.89 1.67
CA ASP A 132 -33.22 -20.46 1.46
C ASP A 132 -31.93 -20.19 0.66
N LEU A 133 -30.85 -20.92 0.96
CA LEU A 133 -29.58 -20.87 0.22
C LEU A 133 -29.73 -21.43 -1.21
N ASP A 134 -30.44 -22.56 -1.39
CA ASP A 134 -30.69 -23.16 -2.71
C ASP A 134 -31.49 -22.17 -3.61
N GLN A 135 -32.44 -21.40 -3.04
CA GLN A 135 -33.17 -20.35 -3.77
C GLN A 135 -32.31 -19.11 -4.08
N ALA A 136 -31.46 -18.68 -3.13
CA ALA A 136 -30.52 -17.59 -3.35
C ALA A 136 -29.53 -17.93 -4.47
N LEU A 137 -29.02 -19.16 -4.50
CA LEU A 137 -28.08 -19.64 -5.52
C LEU A 137 -28.70 -19.61 -6.93
N LEU A 138 -29.92 -20.16 -7.10
CA LEU A 138 -30.67 -20.06 -8.36
C LEU A 138 -30.91 -18.61 -8.83
N THR A 139 -31.08 -17.69 -7.88
CA THR A 139 -31.26 -16.25 -8.17
C THR A 139 -29.95 -15.63 -8.67
N VAL A 140 -28.80 -16.00 -8.08
CA VAL A 140 -27.48 -15.55 -8.51
C VAL A 140 -27.11 -16.15 -9.87
N GLU A 141 -27.39 -17.43 -10.13
CA GLU A 141 -27.16 -18.06 -11.44
C GLU A 141 -27.88 -17.32 -12.58
N HIS A 142 -29.13 -16.90 -12.37
CA HIS A 142 -29.87 -16.09 -13.35
C HIS A 142 -29.27 -14.68 -13.52
N GLN A 143 -28.75 -14.07 -12.45
CA GLN A 143 -28.08 -12.77 -12.55
C GLN A 143 -26.76 -12.87 -13.34
N VAL A 144 -25.97 -13.92 -13.12
CA VAL A 144 -24.74 -14.19 -13.89
C VAL A 144 -25.07 -14.38 -15.37
N GLN A 145 -26.05 -15.21 -15.71
CA GLN A 145 -26.47 -15.42 -17.11
C GLN A 145 -26.92 -14.13 -17.81
N ASN A 146 -27.65 -13.25 -17.11
CA ASN A 146 -28.01 -11.94 -17.65
C ASN A 146 -26.75 -11.09 -17.94
N LEU A 147 -25.84 -10.98 -16.96
CA LEU A 147 -24.60 -10.20 -17.09
C LEU A 147 -23.66 -10.74 -18.18
N GLU A 148 -23.62 -12.06 -18.40
CA GLU A 148 -22.92 -12.67 -19.53
C GLU A 148 -23.48 -12.22 -20.88
N THR A 149 -24.82 -12.16 -21.02
CA THR A 149 -25.45 -11.67 -22.27
C THR A 149 -25.24 -10.17 -22.49
N GLU A 150 -25.26 -9.35 -21.44
CA GLU A 150 -24.94 -7.93 -21.52
C GLU A 150 -23.47 -7.71 -21.88
N SER A 151 -22.55 -8.43 -21.25
CA SER A 151 -21.11 -8.40 -21.57
C SER A 151 -20.83 -8.77 -23.03
N TYR A 152 -21.50 -9.81 -23.54
CA TYR A 152 -21.41 -10.19 -24.96
C TYR A 152 -21.93 -9.08 -25.90
N LEU A 153 -23.04 -8.42 -25.53
CA LEU A 153 -23.59 -7.31 -26.30
C LEU A 153 -22.66 -6.09 -26.31
N LEU A 154 -22.12 -5.68 -25.16
CA LEU A 154 -21.16 -4.59 -25.05
C LEU A 154 -19.87 -4.89 -25.84
N LYS A 155 -19.35 -6.11 -25.76
CA LYS A 155 -18.18 -6.56 -26.53
C LYS A 155 -18.42 -6.43 -28.04
N THR A 156 -19.62 -6.80 -28.50
CA THR A 156 -20.04 -6.66 -29.91
C THR A 156 -20.15 -5.18 -30.33
N GLN A 157 -20.66 -4.31 -29.45
CA GLN A 157 -20.73 -2.86 -29.70
C GLN A 157 -19.34 -2.22 -29.78
N LEU A 158 -18.42 -2.56 -28.85
CA LEU A 158 -17.04 -2.09 -28.85
C LEU A 158 -16.30 -2.52 -30.13
N GLN A 159 -16.50 -3.75 -30.61
CA GLN A 159 -15.90 -4.22 -31.86
C GLN A 159 -16.42 -3.43 -33.07
N ASN A 160 -17.71 -3.09 -33.11
CA ASN A 160 -18.27 -2.24 -34.17
C ASN A 160 -17.74 -0.79 -34.12
N LEU A 161 -17.61 -0.20 -32.92
CA LEU A 161 -17.02 1.14 -32.75
C LEU A 161 -15.54 1.17 -33.18
N LYS A 162 -14.75 0.15 -32.82
CA LYS A 162 -13.36 0.00 -33.26
C LYS A 162 -13.25 -0.12 -34.79
N ASN A 163 -14.17 -0.84 -35.43
CA ASN A 163 -14.22 -0.92 -36.89
C ASN A 163 -14.54 0.45 -37.53
N GLN A 164 -15.42 1.25 -36.93
CA GLN A 164 -15.72 2.62 -37.40
C GLN A 164 -14.52 3.56 -37.22
N GLU A 165 -13.78 3.45 -36.11
CA GLU A 165 -12.55 4.20 -35.87
C GLU A 165 -11.47 3.89 -36.92
N ILE A 166 -11.28 2.60 -37.25
CA ILE A 166 -10.34 2.15 -38.29
C ILE A 166 -10.70 2.75 -39.66
N GLU A 167 -11.99 2.77 -40.03
CA GLU A 167 -12.42 3.33 -41.31
C GLU A 167 -12.28 4.87 -41.36
N LEU A 168 -12.61 5.56 -40.26
CA LEU A 168 -12.39 7.00 -40.12
C LEU A 168 -10.90 7.34 -40.25
N ASN A 169 -10.02 6.63 -39.54
CA ASN A 169 -8.57 6.82 -39.63
C ASN A 169 -8.03 6.53 -41.05
N ARG A 170 -8.57 5.52 -41.75
CA ARG A 170 -8.24 5.25 -43.16
C ARG A 170 -8.64 6.42 -44.07
N SER A 171 -9.85 6.98 -43.89
CA SER A 171 -10.30 8.15 -44.66
C SER A 171 -9.46 9.40 -44.39
N LEU A 172 -9.10 9.66 -43.13
CA LEU A 172 -8.23 10.78 -42.75
C LEU A 172 -6.83 10.65 -43.38
N ALA A 173 -6.27 9.44 -43.39
CA ALA A 173 -4.99 9.16 -44.03
C ALA A 173 -5.02 9.42 -45.55
N ALA A 174 -6.09 9.00 -46.24
CA ALA A 174 -6.29 9.28 -47.67
C ALA A 174 -6.40 10.79 -47.96
N THR A 175 -7.24 11.52 -47.21
CA THR A 175 -7.38 12.97 -47.34
C THR A 175 -6.07 13.70 -47.04
N SER A 176 -5.26 13.20 -46.11
CA SER A 176 -3.94 13.76 -45.80
C SER A 176 -2.95 13.55 -46.95
N GLN A 177 -2.99 12.41 -47.63
CA GLN A 177 -2.17 12.18 -48.83
C GLN A 177 -2.61 13.06 -50.01
N GLU A 178 -3.92 13.20 -50.22
CA GLU A 178 -4.47 14.07 -51.27
C GLU A 178 -4.09 15.54 -51.04
N LYS A 179 -4.19 16.02 -49.79
CA LYS A 179 -3.69 17.35 -49.39
C LYS A 179 -2.21 17.52 -49.70
N GLN A 180 -1.35 16.57 -49.31
CA GLN A 180 0.09 16.65 -49.55
C GLN A 180 0.43 16.63 -51.05
N TYR A 181 -0.33 15.87 -51.86
CA TYR A 181 -0.18 15.88 -53.32
C TYR A 181 -0.51 17.25 -53.93
N VAL A 182 -1.58 17.91 -53.45
CA VAL A 182 -1.94 19.27 -53.88
C VAL A 182 -0.90 20.30 -53.44
N GLU A 183 -0.36 20.20 -52.22
CA GLU A 183 0.71 21.08 -51.74
C GLU A 183 1.99 20.94 -52.57
N ASN A 184 2.46 19.71 -52.83
CA ASN A 184 3.60 19.47 -53.72
C ASN A 184 3.37 20.01 -55.14
N SER A 185 2.14 19.92 -55.65
CA SER A 185 1.77 20.43 -56.97
C SER A 185 1.77 21.97 -57.03
N LEU A 186 1.37 22.61 -55.94
CA LEU A 186 1.40 24.07 -55.78
C LEU A 186 2.85 24.59 -55.74
N ASP A 187 3.74 23.92 -55.00
CA ASP A 187 5.16 24.27 -54.93
C ASP A 187 5.88 24.12 -56.28
N SER A 188 5.53 23.09 -57.07
CA SER A 188 6.01 22.94 -58.46
C SER A 188 5.55 24.10 -59.34
N CYS A 189 4.24 24.40 -59.32
CA CYS A 189 3.67 25.52 -60.09
C CYS A 189 4.26 26.87 -59.68
N HIS A 190 4.55 27.09 -58.40
CA HIS A 190 5.20 28.30 -57.90
C HIS A 190 6.66 28.38 -58.37
N SER A 191 7.36 27.24 -58.44
CA SER A 191 8.73 27.16 -58.97
C SER A 191 8.79 27.48 -60.46
N GLU A 192 7.86 26.96 -61.26
CA GLU A 192 7.70 27.28 -62.68
C GLU A 192 7.39 28.77 -62.91
N LEU A 193 6.50 29.35 -62.09
CA LEU A 193 6.16 30.78 -62.16
C LEU A 193 7.39 31.66 -61.86
N ASN A 194 8.18 31.32 -60.83
CA ASN A 194 9.41 32.03 -60.50
C ASN A 194 10.48 31.91 -61.61
N GLN A 195 10.56 30.77 -62.30
CA GLN A 195 11.44 30.61 -63.48
C GLN A 195 11.00 31.53 -64.63
N LEU A 196 9.72 31.47 -65.01
CA LEU A 196 9.15 32.34 -66.07
C LEU A 196 9.31 33.83 -65.74
N GLN A 197 9.14 34.22 -64.48
CA GLN A 197 9.34 35.60 -64.03
C GLN A 197 10.81 36.03 -64.10
N THR A 198 11.76 35.10 -63.94
CA THR A 198 13.19 35.34 -64.13
C THR A 198 13.53 35.48 -65.62
N GLU A 199 13.02 34.59 -66.48
CA GLU A 199 13.20 34.71 -67.95
C GLU A 199 12.66 36.04 -68.48
N VAL A 200 11.48 36.49 -68.01
CA VAL A 200 10.90 37.78 -68.39
C VAL A 200 11.79 38.97 -67.98
N ALA A 201 12.51 38.87 -66.85
CA ALA A 201 13.48 39.89 -66.46
C ALA A 201 14.72 39.89 -67.38
N ASP A 202 15.26 38.71 -67.70
CA ASP A 202 16.38 38.56 -68.63
C ASP A 202 16.03 39.08 -70.04
N TRP A 203 14.83 38.78 -70.54
CA TRP A 203 14.33 39.33 -71.82
C TRP A 203 14.20 40.86 -71.80
N GLN A 204 13.80 41.45 -70.68
CA GLN A 204 13.77 42.91 -70.51
C GLN A 204 15.19 43.50 -70.49
N GLN A 205 16.15 42.84 -69.83
CA GLN A 205 17.54 43.28 -69.82
C GLN A 205 18.18 43.17 -71.22
N GLN A 206 17.99 42.05 -71.92
CA GLN A 206 18.44 41.91 -73.32
C GLN A 206 17.85 42.98 -74.23
N LYS A 207 16.55 43.30 -74.07
CA LYS A 207 15.89 44.37 -74.83
C LYS A 207 16.54 45.74 -74.59
N THR A 208 16.86 46.09 -73.34
CA THR A 208 17.49 47.39 -73.03
C THR A 208 18.93 47.50 -73.50
N VAL A 209 19.69 46.39 -73.52
CA VAL A 209 21.02 46.34 -74.17
C VAL A 209 20.89 46.53 -75.68
N LEU A 210 19.99 45.80 -76.35
CA LEU A 210 19.77 45.97 -77.80
C LEU A 210 19.29 47.39 -78.17
N GLU A 211 18.52 48.05 -77.30
CA GLU A 211 18.12 49.46 -77.50
C GLU A 211 19.30 50.44 -77.32
N GLN A 212 20.31 50.11 -76.50
CA GLN A 212 21.57 50.86 -76.39
C GLN A 212 22.49 50.61 -77.60
N ASP A 213 22.67 49.35 -78.01
CA ASP A 213 23.46 48.97 -79.19
C ASP A 213 22.92 49.63 -80.47
N LEU A 214 21.60 49.71 -80.62
CA LEU A 214 20.96 50.37 -81.77
C LEU A 214 21.15 51.89 -81.72
N LEU A 215 21.22 52.49 -80.52
CA LEU A 215 21.57 53.91 -80.35
C LEU A 215 23.04 54.16 -80.74
N GLU A 216 23.96 53.28 -80.33
CA GLU A 216 25.39 53.41 -80.67
C GLU A 216 25.64 53.14 -82.16
N LEU A 217 25.05 52.11 -82.76
CA LEU A 217 25.09 51.89 -84.21
C LEU A 217 24.56 53.09 -84.99
N LYS A 218 23.58 53.82 -84.44
CA LYS A 218 23.04 55.04 -85.04
C LYS A 218 23.97 56.24 -84.89
N THR A 219 24.70 56.39 -83.78
CA THR A 219 25.73 57.44 -83.65
C THR A 219 26.96 57.11 -84.49
N GLN A 220 27.42 55.85 -84.50
CA GLN A 220 28.48 55.36 -85.39
C GLN A 220 28.09 55.54 -86.87
N SER A 221 26.86 55.23 -87.27
CA SER A 221 26.37 55.48 -88.64
C SER A 221 26.37 56.97 -88.98
N CYS A 222 25.99 57.85 -88.04
CA CYS A 222 26.06 59.30 -88.23
C CYS A 222 27.52 59.79 -88.37
N LEU A 223 28.43 59.29 -87.53
CA LEU A 223 29.86 59.58 -87.59
C LEU A 223 30.49 59.07 -88.89
N LEU A 224 30.21 57.84 -89.30
CA LEU A 224 30.66 57.27 -90.57
C LEU A 224 30.03 57.96 -91.79
N THR A 225 28.83 58.54 -91.66
CA THR A 225 28.25 59.38 -92.72
C THR A 225 28.99 60.72 -92.79
N ALA A 226 29.26 61.37 -91.65
CA ALA A 226 30.04 62.60 -91.59
C ALA A 226 31.48 62.39 -92.07
N GLU A 227 32.12 61.30 -91.65
CA GLU A 227 33.45 60.88 -92.08
C GLU A 227 33.46 60.48 -93.56
N SER A 228 32.42 59.80 -94.07
CA SER A 228 32.27 59.56 -95.51
C SER A 228 32.15 60.88 -96.27
N THR A 229 31.37 61.87 -95.80
CA THR A 229 31.31 63.18 -96.47
C THR A 229 32.64 63.94 -96.39
N ASN A 230 33.35 63.84 -95.26
CA ASN A 230 34.68 64.42 -95.06
C ASN A 230 35.71 63.77 -96.00
N LEU A 231 35.73 62.44 -96.07
CA LEU A 231 36.53 61.66 -97.01
C LEU A 231 36.13 61.94 -98.46
N GLN A 232 34.87 62.29 -98.74
CA GLN A 232 34.43 62.64 -100.09
C GLN A 232 34.88 64.05 -100.50
N THR A 233 34.91 65.02 -99.57
CA THR A 233 35.64 66.29 -99.77
C THR A 233 37.16 66.08 -99.86
N GLN A 234 37.75 65.23 -99.01
CA GLN A 234 39.17 64.89 -99.09
C GLN A 234 39.49 64.11 -100.37
N ILE A 235 38.56 63.36 -100.98
CA ILE A 235 38.75 62.75 -102.30
C ILE A 235 38.66 63.79 -103.40
N GLN A 236 37.84 64.84 -103.28
CA GLN A 236 37.89 65.97 -104.22
C GLN A 236 39.20 66.77 -104.08
N GLU A 237 39.66 67.03 -102.85
CA GLU A 237 40.95 67.66 -102.59
C GLU A 237 42.11 66.75 -103.00
N LEU A 238 42.03 65.44 -102.77
CA LEU A 238 43.04 64.45 -103.20
C LEU A 238 42.98 64.14 -104.68
N GLN A 239 41.90 64.43 -105.41
CA GLN A 239 41.88 64.42 -106.88
C GLN A 239 42.56 65.68 -107.44
N GLN A 240 42.38 66.84 -106.79
CA GLN A 240 43.18 68.04 -107.09
C GLN A 240 44.65 67.85 -106.70
N GLN A 241 44.94 67.20 -105.58
CA GLN A 241 46.31 66.84 -105.23
C GLN A 241 46.84 65.71 -106.10
N GLU A 242 46.08 64.70 -106.53
CA GLU A 242 46.56 63.67 -107.47
C GLU A 242 46.96 64.30 -108.81
N LEU A 243 46.30 65.37 -109.24
CA LEU A 243 46.72 66.19 -110.37
C LEU A 243 48.12 66.81 -110.14
N LEU A 244 48.39 67.30 -108.93
CA LEU A 244 49.67 67.88 -108.48
C LEU A 244 50.71 66.83 -108.02
N LEU A 245 50.27 65.60 -107.73
CA LEU A 245 51.07 64.52 -107.15
C LEU A 245 51.46 63.49 -108.21
N LYS A 246 50.68 63.33 -109.29
CA LYS A 246 51.21 62.81 -110.56
C LYS A 246 52.32 63.71 -111.12
N GLN A 247 52.26 65.01 -110.84
CA GLN A 247 53.33 65.97 -111.16
C GLN A 247 54.53 65.94 -110.17
N SER A 248 54.53 65.09 -109.13
CA SER A 248 55.63 65.07 -108.14
C SER A 248 56.01 63.70 -107.53
N LEU A 249 55.20 62.64 -107.67
CA LEU A 249 55.61 61.24 -107.40
C LEU A 249 56.57 60.69 -108.45
N GLU A 250 56.70 61.36 -109.60
CA GLU A 250 57.81 61.18 -110.54
C GLU A 250 59.19 61.49 -109.88
N TYR A 251 59.21 62.14 -108.71
CA TYR A 251 60.42 62.68 -108.08
C TYR A 251 60.99 61.86 -106.90
N LEU A 252 60.16 61.16 -106.09
CA LEU A 252 60.56 60.74 -104.71
C LEU A 252 60.20 59.30 -104.27
N ALA A 253 60.17 58.32 -105.17
CA ALA A 253 59.98 56.91 -104.80
C ALA A 253 61.26 56.20 -104.24
N LYS A 254 61.75 56.57 -103.03
CA LYS A 254 62.89 55.92 -102.33
C LYS A 254 62.80 55.92 -100.77
N GLU A 255 63.23 54.83 -100.11
CA GLU A 255 63.47 54.57 -98.64
C GLU A 255 62.24 54.66 -97.63
N LYS A 256 62.07 53.96 -96.46
CA LYS A 256 62.51 52.64 -95.81
C LYS A 256 61.80 52.34 -94.40
N GLU A 257 62.07 51.23 -93.63
CA GLU A 257 61.13 50.60 -92.57
C GLU A 257 61.72 49.62 -91.41
N ARG A 258 61.03 49.30 -90.22
CA ARG A 258 61.08 48.11 -89.16
C ARG A 258 61.91 48.15 -87.76
N VAL A 259 61.91 47.37 -86.58
CA VAL A 259 61.23 46.26 -85.67
C VAL A 259 62.10 45.94 -84.31
N ALA A 260 61.97 45.22 -83.10
CA ALA A 260 61.16 44.45 -81.99
C ALA A 260 62.05 44.13 -80.65
N GLN A 261 61.94 43.37 -79.45
CA GLN A 261 61.12 42.53 -78.41
C GLN A 261 62.03 42.13 -77.10
N THR A 262 61.92 41.39 -75.89
CA THR A 262 61.11 40.53 -74.85
C THR A 262 61.93 40.34 -73.44
N SER A 263 61.88 39.54 -72.28
CA SER A 263 61.23 38.40 -71.41
C SER A 263 62.03 38.13 -69.99
N LEU A 264 61.91 37.31 -68.85
CA LEU A 264 61.05 36.35 -67.96
C LEU A 264 61.70 35.89 -66.50
N PRO A 265 61.09 35.10 -65.48
CA PRO A 265 61.50 34.89 -63.99
C PRO A 265 61.48 33.47 -63.15
N GLN A 266 61.90 33.32 -61.81
CA GLN A 266 61.95 32.10 -60.80
C GLN A 266 62.28 32.41 -59.22
N GLN A 267 62.52 31.59 -58.09
CA GLN A 267 62.02 30.35 -57.29
C GLN A 267 62.78 29.99 -55.87
N LEU A 268 62.31 29.16 -54.81
CA LEU A 268 63.02 28.80 -53.45
C LEU A 268 62.56 27.56 -52.46
N THR A 269 63.09 27.28 -51.18
CA THR A 269 62.92 26.03 -50.24
C THR A 269 63.48 25.97 -48.69
N GLN A 270 63.59 24.76 -47.97
CA GLN A 270 64.42 24.25 -46.75
C GLN A 270 63.71 23.81 -45.34
N LYS A 271 64.14 23.13 -44.18
CA LYS A 271 65.38 22.80 -43.30
C LYS A 271 65.46 21.44 -42.36
N PHE A 272 65.90 21.41 -41.03
CA PHE A 272 66.60 20.30 -40.18
C PHE A 272 66.42 20.38 -38.57
N GLN A 273 66.93 19.61 -37.50
CA GLN A 273 67.43 18.21 -37.08
C GLN A 273 68.12 18.09 -35.61
N ASN A 274 68.00 17.02 -34.69
CA ASN A 274 68.88 16.74 -33.44
C ASN A 274 68.74 15.40 -32.53
N GLY A 275 69.58 15.11 -31.45
CA GLY A 275 69.46 14.05 -30.32
C GLY A 275 70.73 13.58 -29.44
N LYS A 276 70.65 13.05 -28.17
CA LYS A 276 71.80 12.54 -27.28
C LYS A 276 71.48 11.65 -26.00
N THR A 277 72.47 11.01 -25.31
CA THR A 277 72.34 9.98 -24.20
C THR A 277 73.05 10.25 -22.84
N ASN A 278 72.77 9.45 -21.77
CA ASN A 278 73.39 9.51 -20.40
C ASN A 278 73.43 8.12 -19.70
N LEU A 279 74.20 7.93 -18.61
CA LEU A 279 74.76 6.61 -18.21
C LEU A 279 74.39 6.03 -16.82
N ASN A 280 73.62 6.72 -15.97
CA ASN A 280 73.38 6.33 -14.56
C ASN A 280 71.97 5.71 -14.32
N SER A 281 71.49 4.92 -15.27
CA SER A 281 70.10 4.45 -15.39
C SER A 281 70.03 2.94 -15.59
N ASN A 282 69.78 2.19 -14.51
CA ASN A 282 69.56 0.74 -14.54
C ASN A 282 68.68 0.27 -13.36
N PHE A 283 68.10 -0.92 -13.47
CA PHE A 283 67.19 -1.48 -12.47
C PHE A 283 67.88 -2.09 -11.23
N MET A 284 69.20 -2.33 -11.29
CA MET A 284 70.01 -2.70 -10.11
C MET A 284 70.04 -1.58 -9.05
N ASN A 285 69.69 -0.35 -9.44
CA ASN A 285 69.66 0.80 -8.56
C ASN A 285 68.21 1.10 -8.15
N ALA A 286 67.83 0.69 -6.93
CA ALA A 286 66.53 0.97 -6.33
C ALA A 286 66.14 2.47 -6.35
N LYS A 287 67.10 3.40 -6.30
CA LYS A 287 66.80 4.85 -6.41
C LYS A 287 66.41 5.26 -7.82
N TYR A 288 66.84 4.52 -8.85
CA TYR A 288 66.42 4.73 -10.23
C TYR A 288 65.05 4.11 -10.52
N THR A 289 64.77 2.89 -10.05
CA THR A 289 63.46 2.25 -10.22
C THR A 289 62.37 3.01 -9.48
N ARG A 290 62.62 3.41 -8.23
CA ARG A 290 61.74 4.34 -7.49
C ARG A 290 61.50 5.62 -8.27
N LYS A 291 62.57 6.33 -8.69
CA LYS A 291 62.43 7.59 -9.43
C LYS A 291 61.67 7.40 -10.76
N LEU A 292 61.87 6.28 -11.45
CA LEU A 292 61.16 5.97 -12.68
C LEU A 292 59.66 5.74 -12.45
N TRP A 293 59.29 5.15 -11.31
CA TRP A 293 57.89 5.02 -10.89
C TRP A 293 57.30 6.36 -10.42
N GLU A 294 57.94 7.01 -9.45
CA GLU A 294 57.46 8.20 -8.74
C GLU A 294 57.48 9.49 -9.59
N ASP A 295 58.49 9.71 -10.44
CA ASP A 295 58.58 10.94 -11.26
C ASP A 295 57.91 10.78 -12.65
N LYS A 296 57.97 9.58 -13.27
CA LYS A 296 57.55 9.40 -14.68
C LYS A 296 56.22 8.68 -14.89
N ILE A 297 55.68 7.95 -13.92
CA ILE A 297 54.47 7.13 -14.10
C ILE A 297 53.37 7.54 -13.12
N LEU A 298 53.64 7.46 -11.82
CA LEU A 298 52.70 7.73 -10.73
C LEU A 298 52.05 9.14 -10.74
N PRO A 299 52.69 10.23 -11.23
CA PRO A 299 52.05 11.54 -11.31
C PRO A 299 50.92 11.60 -12.36
N TYR A 300 50.99 10.75 -13.38
CA TYR A 300 50.05 10.72 -14.51
C TYR A 300 48.87 9.76 -14.28
N TRP A 301 48.83 9.06 -13.14
CA TRP A 301 47.80 8.06 -12.84
C TRP A 301 46.58 8.71 -12.17
N SER A 302 45.56 9.07 -12.97
CA SER A 302 44.43 9.90 -12.54
C SER A 302 43.55 9.34 -11.40
N HIS A 303 43.67 8.06 -11.04
CA HIS A 303 42.87 7.44 -9.96
C HIS A 303 43.66 6.50 -9.03
N ARG A 304 44.97 6.73 -8.88
CA ARG A 304 45.87 5.93 -8.02
C ARG A 304 45.40 5.78 -6.55
N GLU A 305 44.59 6.71 -6.07
CA GLU A 305 44.11 6.80 -4.69
C GLU A 305 42.88 5.90 -4.39
N ARG A 306 42.34 5.19 -5.39
CA ARG A 306 41.24 4.22 -5.20
C ARG A 306 41.63 3.01 -4.34
N PRO A 307 40.64 2.29 -3.78
CA PRO A 307 40.82 0.96 -3.18
C PRO A 307 41.52 -0.03 -4.13
N ALA A 308 42.24 -1.01 -3.56
CA ALA A 308 42.69 -2.16 -4.32
C ALA A 308 41.48 -2.94 -4.88
N GLY A 309 41.60 -3.44 -6.11
CA GLY A 309 40.49 -4.03 -6.86
C GLY A 309 39.71 -3.04 -7.72
N GLN A 310 39.86 -1.71 -7.51
CA GLN A 310 39.19 -0.66 -8.30
C GLN A 310 40.17 0.20 -9.11
N ARG A 311 41.37 -0.32 -9.37
CA ARG A 311 42.45 0.38 -10.06
C ARG A 311 42.73 -0.19 -11.45
N PHE A 312 43.08 0.73 -12.34
CA PHE A 312 43.15 0.50 -13.78
C PHE A 312 44.32 1.31 -14.38
N LEU A 313 45.21 0.69 -15.15
CA LEU A 313 46.41 1.34 -15.71
C LEU A 313 46.11 2.24 -16.91
N GLY A 314 45.07 1.96 -17.69
CA GLY A 314 44.69 2.74 -18.88
C GLY A 314 44.27 4.19 -18.62
N SER A 315 44.15 4.62 -17.35
CA SER A 315 44.01 6.03 -16.97
C SER A 315 45.35 6.76 -16.78
N ILE A 316 46.50 6.09 -16.96
CA ILE A 316 47.82 6.70 -16.91
C ILE A 316 48.07 7.47 -18.21
N ARG A 317 47.98 8.81 -18.12
CA ARG A 317 48.06 9.72 -19.27
C ARG A 317 49.50 10.16 -19.57
N ILE A 318 50.34 9.22 -20.00
CA ILE A 318 51.66 9.55 -20.59
C ILE A 318 51.60 9.69 -22.11
N GLN A 319 52.58 10.40 -22.67
CA GLN A 319 52.76 10.51 -24.12
C GLN A 319 53.39 9.23 -24.70
N ARG A 320 53.13 8.96 -25.99
CA ARG A 320 53.61 7.76 -26.69
C ARG A 320 55.14 7.65 -26.71
N ASN A 321 55.85 8.75 -26.92
CA ASN A 321 57.32 8.82 -26.86
C ASN A 321 57.90 8.41 -25.48
N ALA A 322 57.25 8.78 -24.38
CA ALA A 322 57.63 8.35 -23.03
C ALA A 322 57.30 6.88 -22.77
N SER A 323 56.24 6.36 -23.41
CA SER A 323 55.87 4.94 -23.38
C SER A 323 56.89 4.09 -24.14
N GLU A 324 57.34 4.57 -25.30
CA GLU A 324 58.41 3.98 -26.10
C GLU A 324 59.77 4.04 -25.37
N GLU A 325 60.09 5.16 -24.68
CA GLU A 325 61.27 5.27 -23.80
C GLU A 325 61.21 4.26 -22.64
N LEU A 326 60.06 4.07 -21.99
CA LEU A 326 59.88 3.10 -20.90
C LEU A 326 60.07 1.66 -21.37
N LEU A 327 59.53 1.29 -22.53
CA LEU A 327 59.76 -0.01 -23.15
C LEU A 327 61.26 -0.23 -23.43
N ASP A 328 61.93 0.76 -24.01
CA ASP A 328 63.37 0.68 -24.29
C ASP A 328 64.22 0.59 -23.01
N ILE A 329 63.83 1.28 -21.94
CA ILE A 329 64.46 1.15 -20.61
C ILE A 329 64.29 -0.26 -20.05
N VAL A 330 63.09 -0.85 -20.12
CA VAL A 330 62.84 -2.23 -19.65
C VAL A 330 63.67 -3.23 -20.47
N GLY A 331 63.65 -3.15 -21.80
CA GLY A 331 64.46 -4.00 -22.67
C GLY A 331 65.96 -3.87 -22.40
N GLN A 332 66.48 -2.65 -22.25
CA GLN A 332 67.89 -2.39 -21.92
C GLN A 332 68.33 -2.92 -20.55
N ASN A 333 67.41 -3.20 -19.62
CA ASN A 333 67.74 -3.80 -18.32
C ASN A 333 67.64 -5.33 -18.37
N LEU A 334 66.58 -5.88 -18.98
CA LEU A 334 66.41 -7.33 -19.13
C LEU A 334 67.52 -7.98 -19.96
N LYS A 335 68.03 -7.31 -21.02
CA LYS A 335 69.17 -7.80 -21.83
C LYS A 335 70.50 -7.93 -21.09
N ARG A 336 70.65 -7.37 -19.89
CA ARG A 336 71.91 -7.42 -19.12
C ARG A 336 72.07 -8.71 -18.32
N LEU A 337 71.02 -9.54 -18.29
CA LEU A 337 70.99 -10.79 -17.58
C LEU A 337 71.24 -11.94 -18.55
N ASP A 338 72.23 -12.80 -18.26
CA ASP A 338 72.53 -13.99 -19.06
C ASP A 338 71.31 -14.94 -19.18
N ARG A 339 70.39 -14.87 -18.21
CA ARG A 339 69.09 -15.53 -18.22
C ARG A 339 68.04 -14.64 -17.55
N VAL A 340 66.92 -14.40 -18.24
CA VAL A 340 65.74 -13.75 -17.66
C VAL A 340 64.88 -14.82 -17.00
N THR A 341 65.07 -15.00 -15.69
CA THR A 341 64.27 -15.88 -14.83
C THR A 341 63.75 -15.08 -13.63
N TYR A 342 62.64 -15.49 -13.01
CA TYR A 342 62.12 -14.76 -11.85
C TYR A 342 63.16 -14.65 -10.72
N THR A 343 63.86 -15.74 -10.40
CA THR A 343 64.93 -15.76 -9.39
C THR A 343 66.03 -14.75 -9.71
N SER A 344 66.59 -14.77 -10.92
CA SER A 344 67.65 -13.84 -11.32
C SER A 344 67.19 -12.38 -11.37
N LEU A 345 65.93 -12.12 -11.68
CA LEU A 345 65.37 -10.76 -11.61
C LEU A 345 65.19 -10.28 -10.16
N TYR A 346 64.70 -11.14 -9.27
CA TYR A 346 64.48 -10.81 -7.87
C TYR A 346 65.80 -10.60 -7.10
N GLU A 347 66.83 -11.39 -7.43
CA GLU A 347 68.18 -11.26 -6.85
C GLU A 347 68.91 -10.00 -7.33
N GLU A 348 68.86 -9.69 -8.64
CA GLU A 348 69.59 -8.57 -9.24
C GLU A 348 68.86 -7.22 -9.09
N PHE A 349 67.53 -7.18 -9.21
CA PHE A 349 66.71 -5.95 -9.05
C PHE A 349 66.15 -5.78 -7.62
N TYR A 350 66.78 -6.39 -6.61
CA TYR A 350 66.25 -6.45 -5.25
C TYR A 350 65.92 -5.06 -4.66
N GLU A 351 64.62 -4.81 -4.42
CA GLU A 351 64.08 -3.57 -3.87
C GLU A 351 62.87 -3.86 -2.98
N LEU A 352 62.88 -3.37 -1.74
CA LEU A 352 61.81 -3.59 -0.76
C LEU A 352 60.42 -3.13 -1.23
N GLU A 353 60.37 -2.04 -1.99
CA GLU A 353 59.14 -1.46 -2.55
C GLU A 353 58.78 -2.06 -3.92
N GLN A 354 59.67 -2.88 -4.51
CA GLN A 354 59.49 -3.58 -5.78
C GLN A 354 59.03 -2.64 -6.93
N ASN A 355 59.62 -1.44 -7.03
CA ASN A 355 59.22 -0.47 -8.05
C ASN A 355 59.60 -0.96 -9.47
N TRP A 356 60.64 -1.78 -9.61
CA TRP A 356 60.94 -2.48 -10.87
C TRP A 356 59.76 -3.33 -11.36
N LEU A 357 59.07 -4.05 -10.48
CA LEU A 357 57.95 -4.92 -10.80
C LEU A 357 56.75 -4.11 -11.33
N LYS A 358 56.48 -2.96 -10.68
CA LYS A 358 55.46 -1.99 -11.09
C LYS A 358 55.76 -1.40 -12.47
N VAL A 359 57.03 -1.02 -12.72
CA VAL A 359 57.48 -0.49 -14.00
C VAL A 359 57.37 -1.52 -15.13
N ILE A 360 57.78 -2.79 -14.92
CA ILE A 360 57.67 -3.83 -15.95
C ILE A 360 56.19 -4.16 -16.23
N THR A 361 55.35 -4.25 -15.19
CA THR A 361 53.90 -4.50 -15.34
C THR A 361 53.22 -3.37 -16.12
N PHE A 362 53.57 -2.11 -15.82
CA PHE A 362 53.09 -0.97 -16.60
C PHE A 362 53.59 -1.02 -18.06
N ALA A 363 54.86 -1.30 -18.31
CA ALA A 363 55.41 -1.45 -19.66
C ALA A 363 54.75 -2.59 -20.46
N LEU A 364 54.33 -3.67 -19.80
CA LEU A 364 53.52 -4.74 -20.42
C LEU A 364 52.11 -4.27 -20.80
N SER A 365 51.48 -3.40 -20.00
CA SER A 365 50.20 -2.76 -20.37
C SER A 365 50.35 -1.73 -21.50
N GLU A 366 51.48 -1.02 -21.56
CA GLU A 366 51.82 -0.11 -22.67
C GLU A 366 52.03 -0.89 -23.98
N TYR A 367 52.71 -2.04 -23.90
CA TYR A 367 52.81 -2.95 -25.04
C TYR A 367 51.44 -3.46 -25.50
N ALA A 368 50.58 -3.84 -24.55
CA ALA A 368 49.22 -4.29 -24.84
C ALA A 368 48.38 -3.22 -25.57
N TYR A 369 48.53 -1.94 -25.21
CA TYR A 369 47.84 -0.82 -25.87
C TYR A 369 48.35 -0.55 -27.30
N TYR A 370 49.67 -0.49 -27.49
CA TYR A 370 50.27 0.00 -28.75
C TYR A 370 50.59 -1.09 -29.79
N TYR A 371 50.98 -2.29 -29.35
CA TYR A 371 51.68 -3.26 -30.20
C TYR A 371 51.09 -4.68 -30.18
N SER A 372 50.05 -4.94 -29.38
CA SER A 372 49.51 -6.28 -29.18
C SER A 372 49.12 -7.00 -30.47
N SER A 373 49.44 -8.30 -30.53
CA SER A 373 49.06 -9.24 -31.57
C SER A 373 48.68 -10.59 -30.97
N GLU A 374 48.22 -11.54 -31.80
CA GLU A 374 47.88 -12.91 -31.36
C GLU A 374 49.04 -13.64 -30.66
N LYS A 375 50.29 -13.26 -30.95
CA LYS A 375 51.50 -13.82 -30.34
C LYS A 375 52.07 -12.92 -29.23
N PHE A 376 51.22 -12.48 -28.30
CA PHE A 376 51.52 -11.45 -27.30
C PHE A 376 52.94 -11.52 -26.70
N TRP A 377 53.31 -12.64 -26.07
CA TRP A 377 54.60 -12.77 -25.37
C TRP A 377 55.80 -12.83 -26.31
N GLN A 378 55.66 -13.50 -27.46
CA GLN A 378 56.72 -13.50 -28.48
C GLN A 378 56.93 -12.07 -29.00
N GLY A 379 55.86 -11.37 -29.36
CA GLY A 379 55.94 -9.99 -29.85
C GLY A 379 56.47 -8.99 -28.82
N PHE A 380 56.25 -9.21 -27.53
CA PHE A 380 56.85 -8.41 -26.46
C PHE A 380 58.37 -8.65 -26.37
N CYS A 381 58.79 -9.92 -26.36
CA CYS A 381 60.21 -10.28 -26.43
C CYS A 381 60.88 -9.73 -27.69
N ASP A 382 60.22 -9.81 -28.84
CA ASP A 382 60.72 -9.29 -30.12
C ASP A 382 60.83 -7.74 -30.11
N ARG A 383 59.83 -7.02 -29.55
CA ARG A 383 59.89 -5.54 -29.37
C ARG A 383 60.98 -5.11 -28.40
N LEU A 384 61.30 -5.92 -27.40
CA LEU A 384 62.41 -5.66 -26.48
C LEU A 384 63.75 -6.20 -26.98
N ASP A 385 63.78 -6.98 -28.08
CA ASP A 385 64.95 -7.71 -28.60
C ASP A 385 65.61 -8.60 -27.52
N ILE A 386 64.78 -9.51 -26.98
CA ILE A 386 65.11 -10.53 -25.98
C ILE A 386 64.75 -11.91 -26.55
N HIS A 387 65.56 -12.94 -26.32
CA HIS A 387 65.30 -14.28 -26.84
C HIS A 387 64.09 -14.96 -26.17
N HIS A 388 62.96 -15.01 -26.89
CA HIS A 388 61.72 -15.65 -26.44
C HIS A 388 61.88 -17.17 -26.22
N ASN A 389 61.56 -17.64 -25.01
CA ASN A 389 61.41 -19.06 -24.68
C ASN A 389 60.46 -19.24 -23.48
N GLN A 390 60.04 -20.49 -23.22
CA GLN A 390 59.03 -20.82 -22.20
C GLN A 390 59.40 -20.38 -20.77
N GLY A 391 60.68 -20.35 -20.42
CA GLY A 391 61.15 -19.90 -19.11
C GLY A 391 61.01 -18.38 -18.93
N VAL A 392 61.29 -17.62 -20.00
CA VAL A 392 61.07 -16.17 -20.04
C VAL A 392 59.59 -15.85 -20.02
N GLU A 393 58.76 -16.60 -20.78
CA GLU A 393 57.30 -16.42 -20.76
C GLU A 393 56.71 -16.68 -19.36
N ASN A 394 57.09 -17.78 -18.70
CA ASN A 394 56.65 -18.08 -17.34
C ASN A 394 57.10 -17.01 -16.32
N THR A 395 58.30 -16.48 -16.50
CA THR A 395 58.83 -15.37 -15.69
C THR A 395 58.02 -14.09 -15.87
N LEU A 396 57.69 -13.72 -17.12
CA LEU A 396 56.87 -12.53 -17.41
C LEU A 396 55.43 -12.69 -16.89
N ARG A 397 54.85 -13.90 -16.97
CA ARG A 397 53.55 -14.22 -16.37
C ARG A 397 53.57 -14.00 -14.84
N GLN A 398 54.60 -14.48 -14.14
CA GLN A 398 54.73 -14.30 -12.69
C GLN A 398 54.85 -12.81 -12.31
N ILE A 399 55.71 -12.06 -13.01
CA ILE A 399 55.87 -10.60 -12.80
C ILE A 399 54.53 -9.85 -12.92
N VAL A 400 53.70 -10.26 -13.89
CA VAL A 400 52.37 -9.68 -14.09
C VAL A 400 51.41 -10.07 -12.97
N ASP A 401 51.42 -11.33 -12.50
CA ASP A 401 50.56 -11.77 -11.38
C ASP A 401 50.80 -10.96 -10.11
N GLU A 402 52.07 -10.80 -9.74
CA GLU A 402 52.51 -10.10 -8.54
C GLU A 402 52.42 -8.58 -8.71
N GLY A 403 52.75 -8.04 -9.89
CA GLY A 403 52.66 -6.61 -10.19
C GLY A 403 51.22 -6.10 -10.21
N ILE A 404 50.27 -6.91 -10.69
CA ILE A 404 48.82 -6.65 -10.56
C ILE A 404 48.40 -6.58 -9.08
N GLU A 405 48.96 -7.44 -8.23
CA GLU A 405 48.67 -7.48 -6.80
C GLU A 405 49.24 -6.27 -6.06
N LEU A 406 50.53 -5.95 -6.23
CA LEU A 406 51.17 -4.77 -5.64
C LEU A 406 50.47 -3.46 -6.01
N LEU A 407 49.99 -3.36 -7.24
CA LEU A 407 49.30 -2.17 -7.75
C LEU A 407 47.81 -2.17 -7.36
N GLY A 408 47.25 -3.30 -6.94
CA GLY A 408 45.85 -3.46 -6.55
C GLY A 408 44.89 -3.36 -7.75
N LEU A 409 45.27 -3.92 -8.90
CA LEU A 409 44.56 -3.76 -10.17
C LEU A 409 43.40 -4.76 -10.36
N ILE A 410 42.39 -4.35 -11.12
CA ILE A 410 41.28 -5.21 -11.57
C ILE A 410 41.82 -6.38 -12.40
N ARG A 411 41.36 -7.60 -12.11
CA ARG A 411 41.73 -8.84 -12.82
C ARG A 411 40.60 -9.32 -13.74
N ALA A 412 40.94 -9.74 -14.96
CA ALA A 412 39.99 -10.46 -15.81
C ALA A 412 39.83 -11.90 -15.27
N LYS A 413 38.59 -12.33 -15.00
CA LYS A 413 38.30 -13.72 -14.60
C LYS A 413 38.23 -14.64 -15.83
N GLY A 414 37.54 -14.21 -16.88
CA GLY A 414 37.47 -14.89 -18.17
C GLY A 414 38.73 -14.75 -19.06
N GLY A 415 39.06 -15.82 -19.79
CA GLY A 415 40.10 -15.84 -20.83
C GLY A 415 41.50 -16.25 -20.35
N TYR A 416 42.54 -15.77 -21.04
CA TYR A 416 43.94 -16.07 -20.68
C TYR A 416 44.38 -15.16 -19.53
N LYS A 417 44.11 -15.55 -18.27
CA LYS A 417 44.44 -14.86 -16.99
C LYS A 417 45.34 -13.61 -17.14
N TYR A 418 46.60 -13.81 -17.53
CA TYR A 418 47.61 -12.76 -17.71
C TYR A 418 47.33 -11.80 -18.86
N VAL A 419 47.16 -12.31 -20.09
CA VAL A 419 47.01 -11.49 -21.31
C VAL A 419 45.64 -10.82 -21.35
N SER A 420 44.58 -11.53 -20.95
CA SER A 420 43.24 -10.95 -20.80
C SER A 420 43.24 -9.83 -19.76
N THR A 421 43.95 -9.98 -18.62
CA THR A 421 44.07 -8.87 -17.65
C THR A 421 44.93 -7.72 -18.20
N LEU A 422 46.00 -7.97 -18.97
CA LEU A 422 46.78 -6.90 -19.59
C LEU A 422 45.97 -6.12 -20.64
N TRP A 423 45.14 -6.79 -21.45
CA TRP A 423 44.21 -6.13 -22.38
C TRP A 423 43.12 -5.34 -21.67
N LEU A 424 42.57 -5.88 -20.58
CA LEU A 424 41.64 -5.15 -19.72
C LEU A 424 42.34 -3.86 -19.24
N GLN A 425 43.49 -4.00 -18.58
CA GLN A 425 44.27 -2.91 -18.00
C GLN A 425 44.78 -1.87 -19.00
N SER A 426 44.99 -2.23 -20.27
CA SER A 426 45.36 -1.25 -21.32
C SER A 426 44.18 -0.43 -21.86
N GLY A 427 42.94 -0.90 -21.67
CA GLY A 427 41.78 -0.42 -22.42
C GLY A 427 41.86 -0.80 -23.91
N VAL A 428 41.00 -0.20 -24.72
CA VAL A 428 40.88 -0.49 -26.17
C VAL A 428 42.20 -0.18 -26.91
N PRO A 429 42.88 -1.18 -27.53
CA PRO A 429 44.17 -0.98 -28.19
C PRO A 429 44.13 0.04 -29.33
N GLU A 430 45.19 0.83 -29.50
CA GLU A 430 45.24 1.97 -30.44
C GLU A 430 44.91 1.59 -31.90
N GLN A 431 45.38 0.40 -32.31
CA GLN A 431 45.17 -0.20 -33.62
C GLN A 431 43.69 -0.60 -33.82
N ASN A 432 43.09 -1.21 -32.79
CA ASN A 432 41.68 -1.65 -32.81
C ASN A 432 40.69 -0.51 -32.55
N LEU A 433 41.11 0.63 -32.01
CA LEU A 433 40.22 1.74 -31.70
C LEU A 433 39.54 2.34 -32.95
N GLY A 434 40.10 2.12 -34.15
CA GLY A 434 39.40 2.40 -35.41
C GLY A 434 38.17 1.50 -35.63
N HIS A 435 38.28 0.20 -35.34
CA HIS A 435 37.17 -0.76 -35.38
C HIS A 435 36.18 -0.52 -34.23
N PHE A 436 36.66 -0.20 -33.03
CA PHE A 436 35.79 0.15 -31.91
C PHE A 436 34.96 1.42 -32.17
N ALA A 437 35.55 2.45 -32.78
CA ALA A 437 34.80 3.63 -33.23
C ALA A 437 33.66 3.26 -34.21
N GLN A 438 33.91 2.32 -35.12
CA GLN A 438 32.89 1.82 -36.03
C GLN A 438 31.81 1.00 -35.30
N LEU A 439 32.20 0.07 -34.41
CA LEU A 439 31.29 -0.72 -33.59
C LEU A 439 30.33 0.17 -32.78
N VAL A 440 30.88 1.21 -32.13
CA VAL A 440 30.11 2.15 -31.32
C VAL A 440 29.19 3.02 -32.19
N GLN A 441 29.62 3.47 -33.37
CA GLN A 441 28.73 4.19 -34.30
C GLN A 441 27.63 3.28 -34.85
N GLU A 442 27.91 2.02 -35.19
CA GLU A 442 26.89 1.07 -35.65
C GLU A 442 25.86 0.75 -34.55
N LEU A 443 26.30 0.69 -33.28
CA LEU A 443 25.39 0.61 -32.12
C LEU A 443 24.57 1.90 -31.94
N ALA A 444 25.18 3.08 -32.10
CA ALA A 444 24.49 4.37 -32.00
C ALA A 444 23.47 4.58 -33.13
N ASP A 445 23.78 4.14 -34.35
CA ASP A 445 22.88 4.21 -35.52
C ASP A 445 21.71 3.19 -35.40
N GLU A 446 21.87 2.09 -34.65
CA GLU A 446 20.83 1.08 -34.45
C GLU A 446 19.93 1.33 -33.22
N TYR A 447 20.51 1.79 -32.09
CA TYR A 447 19.84 1.97 -30.80
C TYR A 447 19.66 3.44 -30.35
N GLY A 448 20.53 4.35 -30.79
CA GLY A 448 20.56 5.75 -30.38
C GLY A 448 21.34 6.01 -29.09
N TRP A 449 22.11 7.10 -29.04
CA TRP A 449 22.96 7.47 -27.89
C TRP A 449 22.20 7.56 -26.56
N TRP A 450 20.95 8.03 -26.58
CA TRP A 450 20.11 8.12 -25.39
C TRP A 450 19.78 6.74 -24.80
N GLU A 451 19.52 5.70 -25.60
CA GLU A 451 19.28 4.36 -25.06
C GLU A 451 20.56 3.77 -24.47
N LEU A 452 21.70 4.01 -25.14
CA LEU A 452 23.03 3.54 -24.73
C LEU A 452 23.55 4.23 -23.45
N SER A 453 23.22 5.49 -23.21
CA SER A 453 23.64 6.23 -22.00
C SER A 453 22.87 5.82 -20.74
N HIS A 454 21.68 5.23 -20.91
CA HIS A 454 20.78 4.82 -19.83
C HIS A 454 20.74 3.31 -19.57
N THR A 455 21.31 2.50 -20.47
CA THR A 455 21.38 1.05 -20.33
C THR A 455 22.46 0.68 -19.30
N PRO A 456 22.25 -0.30 -18.39
CA PRO A 456 23.26 -0.82 -17.47
C PRO A 456 24.57 -1.25 -18.15
N ALA A 457 25.70 -1.10 -17.45
CA ALA A 457 27.01 -1.49 -17.99
C ALA A 457 27.15 -3.00 -18.27
N GLU A 458 26.42 -3.84 -17.54
CA GLU A 458 26.32 -5.29 -17.75
C GLU A 458 25.69 -5.60 -19.12
N ASP A 459 24.44 -5.17 -19.32
CA ASP A 459 23.71 -5.19 -20.59
C ASP A 459 24.57 -4.68 -21.76
N LEU A 460 25.24 -3.53 -21.59
CA LEU A 460 26.09 -2.93 -22.62
C LEU A 460 27.33 -3.76 -22.94
N SER A 461 27.91 -4.45 -21.96
CA SER A 461 29.07 -5.33 -22.16
C SER A 461 28.67 -6.58 -22.95
N GLN A 462 27.55 -7.20 -22.60
CA GLN A 462 26.99 -8.33 -23.35
C GLN A 462 26.58 -7.92 -24.77
N LEU A 463 25.92 -6.76 -24.92
CA LEU A 463 25.51 -6.20 -26.22
C LEU A 463 26.70 -5.93 -27.14
N LEU A 464 27.75 -5.25 -26.63
CA LEU A 464 29.00 -5.02 -27.35
C LEU A 464 29.62 -6.33 -27.84
N LEU A 465 29.73 -7.32 -26.94
CA LEU A 465 30.38 -8.59 -27.23
C LEU A 465 29.61 -9.39 -28.29
N ASN A 466 28.28 -9.46 -28.18
CA ASN A 466 27.44 -10.23 -29.09
C ASN A 466 27.36 -9.56 -30.48
N PHE A 467 27.12 -8.25 -30.54
CA PHE A 467 27.06 -7.49 -31.80
C PHE A 467 28.40 -7.50 -32.55
N CYS A 468 29.52 -7.44 -31.83
CA CYS A 468 30.86 -7.55 -32.41
C CYS A 468 31.13 -8.96 -32.96
N GLN A 469 30.73 -10.03 -32.25
CA GLN A 469 30.85 -11.40 -32.74
C GLN A 469 29.94 -11.70 -33.95
N GLU A 470 28.72 -11.17 -33.97
CA GLU A 470 27.75 -11.38 -35.05
C GLU A 470 28.16 -10.65 -36.34
N LYS A 471 28.48 -9.35 -36.25
CA LYS A 471 28.74 -8.50 -37.43
C LYS A 471 30.21 -8.44 -37.86
N HIS A 472 31.15 -8.66 -36.93
CA HIS A 472 32.59 -8.52 -37.20
C HIS A 472 33.47 -9.63 -36.58
N PRO A 473 33.19 -10.92 -36.82
CA PRO A 473 33.96 -12.04 -36.26
C PRO A 473 35.47 -11.98 -36.56
N GLN A 474 35.88 -11.28 -37.62
CA GLN A 474 37.28 -11.03 -37.96
C GLN A 474 38.06 -10.12 -36.98
N TRP A 475 37.40 -9.45 -36.03
CA TRP A 475 38.05 -8.51 -35.09
C TRP A 475 38.56 -9.18 -33.81
N GLY A 476 39.30 -10.30 -33.95
CA GLY A 476 39.74 -11.17 -32.85
C GLY A 476 40.31 -10.46 -31.61
N THR A 477 41.26 -9.53 -31.77
CA THR A 477 41.82 -8.76 -30.63
C THR A 477 40.78 -7.93 -29.89
N LEU A 478 39.81 -7.34 -30.60
CA LEU A 478 38.74 -6.55 -29.99
C LEU A 478 37.70 -7.46 -29.31
N ILE A 479 37.35 -8.59 -29.93
CA ILE A 479 36.48 -9.61 -29.34
C ILE A 479 37.11 -10.15 -28.04
N ASN A 480 38.42 -10.41 -28.01
CA ASN A 480 39.12 -10.87 -26.81
C ASN A 480 39.18 -9.81 -25.70
N PHE A 481 39.31 -8.52 -26.04
CA PHE A 481 39.17 -7.42 -25.08
C PHE A 481 37.74 -7.38 -24.48
N LEU A 482 36.71 -7.49 -25.32
CA LEU A 482 35.32 -7.53 -24.85
C LEU A 482 35.05 -8.76 -23.96
N LYS A 483 35.58 -9.94 -24.31
CA LYS A 483 35.54 -11.16 -23.48
C LYS A 483 36.31 -11.04 -22.15
N SER A 484 37.30 -10.16 -22.05
CA SER A 484 37.96 -9.88 -20.76
C SER A 484 37.15 -8.96 -19.83
N SER A 485 36.07 -8.36 -20.35
CA SER A 485 35.19 -7.42 -19.64
C SER A 485 33.77 -7.98 -19.39
N TYR A 486 33.54 -9.27 -19.62
CA TYR A 486 32.23 -9.91 -19.46
C TYR A 486 32.37 -11.44 -19.26
N SER A 487 31.54 -12.03 -18.41
CA SER A 487 31.35 -13.47 -18.23
C SER A 487 29.90 -13.76 -17.85
N GLU A 488 29.37 -14.91 -18.22
CA GLU A 488 27.99 -15.33 -17.85
C GLU A 488 27.96 -16.09 -16.51
N ASP A 489 29.08 -16.71 -16.11
CA ASP A 489 29.20 -17.58 -14.92
C ASP A 489 29.96 -16.94 -13.73
N GLU A 490 30.53 -15.74 -13.89
CA GLU A 490 31.42 -15.11 -12.89
C GLU A 490 31.22 -13.59 -12.78
N GLU A 491 31.30 -13.04 -11.55
CA GLU A 491 31.25 -11.58 -11.30
C GLU A 491 32.45 -10.85 -11.94
N VAL A 492 32.35 -10.39 -13.19
CA VAL A 492 33.40 -9.64 -13.89
C VAL A 492 33.06 -8.13 -13.88
N GLU A 493 34.05 -7.25 -13.71
CA GLU A 493 33.81 -5.82 -13.91
C GLU A 493 33.46 -5.52 -15.38
N PHE A 494 32.28 -4.93 -15.57
CA PHE A 494 31.69 -4.60 -16.88
C PHE A 494 32.35 -3.40 -17.57
N ILE A 495 33.68 -3.35 -17.62
CA ILE A 495 34.47 -2.18 -18.06
C ILE A 495 34.12 -1.77 -19.50
N SER A 496 33.88 -2.72 -20.39
CA SER A 496 33.52 -2.43 -21.78
C SER A 496 32.18 -1.69 -21.92
N GLY A 497 31.18 -2.06 -21.12
CA GLY A 497 29.90 -1.37 -21.06
C GLY A 497 29.95 -0.07 -20.27
N GLN A 498 30.75 0.02 -19.20
CA GLN A 498 31.03 1.29 -18.51
C GLN A 498 31.67 2.32 -19.47
N LEU A 499 32.57 1.85 -20.35
CA LEU A 499 33.19 2.65 -21.40
C LEU A 499 32.15 3.14 -22.42
N LEU A 500 31.30 2.25 -22.94
CA LEU A 500 30.23 2.62 -23.88
C LEU A 500 29.19 3.57 -23.25
N GLN A 501 28.76 3.31 -22.02
CA GLN A 501 27.83 4.17 -21.29
C GLN A 501 28.39 5.60 -21.16
N GLY A 502 29.66 5.74 -20.77
CA GLY A 502 30.32 7.05 -20.69
C GLY A 502 30.51 7.74 -22.06
N ILE A 503 30.81 6.98 -23.13
CA ILE A 503 30.84 7.53 -24.50
C ILE A 503 29.45 8.05 -24.88
N ALA A 504 28.40 7.29 -24.58
CA ALA A 504 27.02 7.63 -24.91
C ALA A 504 26.48 8.82 -24.10
N ILE A 505 26.85 8.97 -22.82
CA ILE A 505 26.56 10.18 -22.02
C ILE A 505 27.16 11.43 -22.67
N ILE A 506 28.43 11.36 -23.09
CA ILE A 506 29.10 12.48 -23.76
C ILE A 506 28.48 12.77 -25.14
N ALA A 507 28.16 11.73 -25.91
CA ALA A 507 27.48 11.87 -27.20
C ALA A 507 26.09 12.53 -27.06
N GLN A 508 25.29 12.10 -26.09
CA GLN A 508 23.98 12.67 -25.77
C GLN A 508 24.09 14.17 -25.48
N GLU A 509 25.07 14.59 -24.66
CA GLU A 509 25.23 16.01 -24.34
C GLU A 509 25.71 16.83 -25.54
N LEU A 510 26.62 16.30 -26.36
CA LEU A 510 27.06 16.95 -27.60
C LEU A 510 25.89 17.14 -28.58
N GLU A 511 25.08 16.10 -28.80
CA GLU A 511 23.87 16.21 -29.66
C GLU A 511 22.88 17.22 -29.10
N ARG A 512 22.64 17.20 -27.77
CA ARG A 512 21.73 18.10 -27.06
C ARG A 512 22.16 19.56 -27.17
N GLN A 513 23.43 19.88 -26.95
CA GLN A 513 23.97 21.24 -27.09
C GLN A 513 24.28 21.61 -28.55
N GLN A 514 24.03 20.71 -29.51
CA GLN A 514 24.40 20.84 -30.92
C GLN A 514 25.91 21.07 -31.14
N ALA A 515 26.72 20.68 -30.17
CA ALA A 515 28.17 20.84 -30.16
C ALA A 515 28.86 19.74 -30.97
N SER A 516 29.87 20.10 -31.75
CA SER A 516 30.68 19.12 -32.49
C SER A 516 31.70 18.45 -31.55
N PRO A 517 32.02 17.15 -31.68
CA PRO A 517 32.97 16.46 -30.80
C PRO A 517 34.33 17.14 -30.65
N GLN A 518 34.77 17.93 -31.65
CA GLN A 518 35.98 18.74 -31.63
C GLN A 518 36.01 19.77 -30.47
N ALA A 519 34.86 20.21 -29.94
CA ALA A 519 34.80 21.10 -28.77
C ALA A 519 35.47 20.49 -27.53
N LEU A 520 35.51 19.16 -27.41
CA LEU A 520 36.19 18.46 -26.32
C LEU A 520 37.73 18.58 -26.36
N GLN A 521 38.31 19.17 -27.43
CA GLN A 521 39.75 19.45 -27.49
C GLN A 521 40.14 20.59 -26.55
N ASP A 522 39.37 21.68 -26.52
CA ASP A 522 39.61 22.77 -25.58
C ASP A 522 39.25 22.33 -24.15
N GLU A 523 40.00 22.82 -23.16
CA GLU A 523 39.79 22.43 -21.76
C GLU A 523 38.59 23.14 -21.14
N ASN A 524 38.40 24.43 -21.44
CA ASN A 524 37.33 25.26 -20.90
C ASN A 524 35.97 24.86 -21.50
N GLN A 525 35.90 24.66 -22.83
CA GLN A 525 34.68 24.16 -23.48
C GLN A 525 34.30 22.76 -22.98
N ARG A 526 35.29 21.92 -22.69
CA ARG A 526 35.05 20.59 -22.12
C ARG A 526 34.50 20.68 -20.69
N GLU A 527 34.99 21.59 -19.86
CA GLU A 527 34.44 21.83 -18.52
C GLU A 527 33.04 22.48 -18.58
N GLU A 528 32.78 23.37 -19.55
CA GLU A 528 31.46 23.98 -19.78
C GLU A 528 30.41 22.92 -20.20
N LEU A 529 30.77 22.02 -21.12
CA LEU A 529 29.93 20.90 -21.55
C LEU A 529 29.73 19.85 -20.42
N LEU A 530 30.83 19.34 -19.88
CA LEU A 530 30.85 18.11 -19.07
C LEU A 530 30.95 18.34 -17.56
N GLY A 531 31.27 19.55 -17.08
CA GLY A 531 31.70 19.80 -15.69
C GLY A 531 30.73 19.42 -14.58
N ASN A 532 29.44 19.24 -14.90
CA ASN A 532 28.41 18.73 -13.98
C ASN A 532 27.81 17.38 -14.46
N TYR A 533 28.61 16.50 -15.07
CA TYR A 533 28.23 15.10 -15.35
C TYR A 533 29.14 14.11 -14.61
N TYR A 534 28.53 13.05 -14.09
CA TYR A 534 29.26 11.86 -13.69
C TYR A 534 29.62 11.02 -14.91
N LEU A 535 30.91 10.83 -15.14
CA LEU A 535 31.41 9.76 -16.01
C LEU A 535 31.66 8.54 -15.11
N PRO A 536 31.32 7.31 -15.53
CA PRO A 536 31.53 6.10 -14.72
C PRO A 536 32.96 6.01 -14.20
N GLN A 537 33.19 5.47 -13.00
CA GLN A 537 34.52 5.56 -12.36
C GLN A 537 35.66 5.01 -13.23
N ASN A 538 35.44 3.92 -13.98
CA ASN A 538 36.46 3.35 -14.87
C ASN A 538 36.46 3.95 -16.29
N PHE A 539 35.70 5.03 -16.55
CA PHE A 539 35.65 5.67 -17.84
C PHE A 539 36.97 6.39 -18.19
N PHE A 540 37.82 5.74 -18.99
CA PHE A 540 38.73 6.45 -19.89
C PHE A 540 38.97 5.67 -21.19
N LEU A 541 38.63 6.31 -22.32
CA LEU A 541 39.50 6.21 -23.49
C LEU A 541 40.77 7.01 -23.17
N ARG A 542 41.94 6.44 -23.51
CA ARG A 542 43.25 6.83 -22.94
C ARG A 542 43.62 8.32 -23.11
N ASN A 543 43.01 9.02 -24.08
CA ASN A 543 43.09 10.47 -24.22
C ASN A 543 41.84 11.03 -24.93
N TRP A 544 41.67 12.36 -24.90
CA TRP A 544 40.53 13.03 -25.53
C TRP A 544 40.48 12.87 -27.06
N SER A 545 41.63 12.80 -27.76
CA SER A 545 41.62 12.61 -29.21
C SER A 545 41.14 11.21 -29.62
N ALA A 546 41.37 10.18 -28.80
CA ALA A 546 40.79 8.86 -28.98
C ALA A 546 39.26 8.87 -28.80
N LEU A 547 38.73 9.58 -27.80
CA LEU A 547 37.29 9.78 -27.63
C LEU A 547 36.67 10.54 -28.80
N ILE A 548 37.30 11.62 -29.26
CA ILE A 548 36.86 12.38 -30.43
C ILE A 548 36.87 11.50 -31.69
N ARG A 549 37.86 10.59 -31.83
CA ARG A 549 37.92 9.61 -32.95
C ARG A 549 36.82 8.54 -32.89
N VAL A 550 36.23 8.28 -31.72
CA VAL A 550 35.05 7.42 -31.55
C VAL A 550 33.74 8.20 -31.78
N LEU A 551 33.67 9.45 -31.32
CA LEU A 551 32.47 10.30 -31.43
C LEU A 551 32.32 11.02 -32.78
N THR A 552 33.36 11.07 -33.62
CA THR A 552 33.28 11.69 -34.95
C THR A 552 32.73 10.67 -35.95
N PRO A 553 31.50 10.86 -36.49
CA PRO A 553 30.93 9.92 -37.44
C PRO A 553 31.77 9.89 -38.73
N ARG A 554 32.05 8.68 -39.23
CA ARG A 554 32.76 8.52 -40.50
C ARG A 554 31.90 9.04 -41.66
N THR A 555 32.52 9.79 -42.56
CA THR A 555 31.88 10.34 -43.76
C THR A 555 31.31 9.22 -44.63
N GLY A 556 30.00 8.97 -44.51
CA GLY A 556 29.31 7.89 -45.20
C GLY A 556 27.98 7.49 -44.55
N SER A 557 27.84 7.56 -43.22
CA SER A 557 26.52 7.38 -42.56
C SER A 557 25.69 8.66 -42.72
N ALA A 558 24.58 8.55 -43.45
CA ALA A 558 23.66 9.67 -43.65
C ALA A 558 22.73 9.79 -42.43
N ARG A 559 22.66 10.98 -41.81
CA ARG A 559 21.82 11.26 -40.63
C ARG A 559 20.32 11.08 -40.92
N THR A 560 19.79 9.87 -40.74
CA THR A 560 18.35 9.63 -40.58
C THR A 560 17.97 9.68 -39.11
N GLN A 561 17.89 10.88 -38.54
CA GLN A 561 17.31 11.09 -37.20
C GLN A 561 15.82 10.71 -37.22
N LYS A 562 15.47 9.54 -36.67
CA LYS A 562 14.17 9.21 -36.04
C LYS A 562 14.14 7.75 -35.55
N ILE A 563 14.66 7.51 -34.34
CA ILE A 563 14.31 6.34 -33.52
C ILE A 563 14.12 6.78 -32.06
N ILE A 564 13.08 6.23 -31.43
CA ILE A 564 12.86 6.24 -29.98
C ILE A 564 12.77 4.77 -29.57
N SER A 565 13.58 4.38 -28.56
CA SER A 565 13.54 3.08 -27.87
C SER A 565 13.35 1.83 -28.75
N ARG A 566 14.44 1.29 -29.33
CA ARG A 566 14.47 -0.06 -29.93
C ARG A 566 15.04 -1.10 -28.95
N ARG A 567 14.40 -1.28 -27.80
CA ARG A 567 14.71 -2.38 -26.87
C ARG A 567 13.46 -3.18 -26.56
N SER A 568 13.56 -4.50 -26.72
CA SER A 568 12.52 -5.41 -26.24
C SER A 568 12.50 -5.39 -24.71
N LYS A 569 11.40 -4.94 -24.12
CA LYS A 569 11.23 -4.92 -22.66
C LYS A 569 10.95 -6.36 -22.18
N PRO A 570 11.51 -6.79 -21.04
CA PRO A 570 11.28 -8.13 -20.52
C PRO A 570 9.80 -8.34 -20.14
N LEU A 571 9.40 -9.60 -20.01
CA LEU A 571 8.17 -9.94 -19.29
C LEU A 571 8.29 -9.49 -17.83
N ILE A 572 7.16 -9.13 -17.24
CA ILE A 572 7.02 -8.81 -15.82
C ILE A 572 5.89 -9.68 -15.27
N LEU A 573 6.11 -10.36 -14.14
CA LEU A 573 5.02 -10.98 -13.39
C LEU A 573 4.46 -9.96 -12.39
N SER A 574 3.15 -9.80 -12.38
CA SER A 574 2.43 -8.93 -11.46
C SER A 574 1.15 -9.57 -10.95
N LEU A 575 0.61 -9.00 -9.88
CA LEU A 575 -0.68 -9.30 -9.29
C LEU A 575 -1.58 -8.07 -9.49
N ASP A 576 -2.78 -8.26 -10.02
CA ASP A 576 -3.76 -7.18 -10.11
C ASP A 576 -4.34 -6.84 -8.73
N VAL A 577 -3.59 -6.03 -7.97
CA VAL A 577 -4.00 -5.50 -6.65
C VAL A 577 -5.08 -4.40 -6.75
N THR A 578 -5.61 -4.15 -7.94
CA THR A 578 -6.59 -3.08 -8.22
C THR A 578 -8.01 -3.61 -8.38
N ASP A 579 -8.24 -4.59 -9.26
CA ASP A 579 -9.58 -5.14 -9.53
C ASP A 579 -9.73 -6.62 -9.15
N SER A 580 -8.88 -7.51 -9.68
CA SER A 580 -9.17 -8.96 -9.76
C SER A 580 -8.33 -9.91 -8.90
N LEU A 581 -7.20 -9.45 -8.35
CA LEU A 581 -6.19 -10.29 -7.67
C LEU A 581 -5.67 -11.49 -8.50
N ASN A 582 -5.81 -11.42 -9.84
CA ASN A 582 -5.24 -12.40 -10.74
C ASN A 582 -3.72 -12.21 -10.86
N THR A 583 -2.98 -13.32 -10.91
CA THR A 583 -1.57 -13.31 -11.31
C THR A 583 -1.49 -13.15 -12.84
N GLN A 584 -0.67 -12.22 -13.30
CA GLN A 584 -0.60 -11.80 -14.70
C GLN A 584 0.85 -11.67 -15.17
N LEU A 585 1.11 -12.07 -16.40
CA LEU A 585 2.33 -11.76 -17.13
C LEU A 585 2.08 -10.56 -18.03
N VAL A 586 2.71 -9.44 -17.70
CA VAL A 586 2.67 -8.20 -18.48
C VAL A 586 3.87 -8.17 -19.40
N LEU A 587 3.62 -8.03 -20.71
CA LEU A 587 4.61 -7.63 -21.69
C LEU A 587 4.45 -6.12 -21.93
N PRO A 588 5.34 -5.25 -21.42
CA PRO A 588 5.11 -3.81 -21.43
C PRO A 588 5.16 -3.21 -22.84
N LYS A 589 4.43 -2.10 -23.08
CA LYS A 589 4.41 -1.41 -24.40
C LYS A 589 5.83 -1.16 -24.92
N GLN A 590 6.12 -1.64 -26.13
CA GLN A 590 7.46 -1.58 -26.73
C GLN A 590 7.41 -1.45 -28.26
N THR A 591 8.33 -0.64 -28.79
CA THR A 591 8.52 -0.48 -30.24
C THR A 591 9.79 -1.23 -30.62
N ILE A 592 9.70 -2.18 -31.56
CA ILE A 592 10.80 -3.09 -31.88
C ILE A 592 11.02 -3.24 -33.38
N TRP A 593 12.28 -3.39 -33.76
CA TRP A 593 12.69 -3.65 -35.14
C TRP A 593 14.05 -4.35 -35.14
N LYS A 594 14.23 -5.34 -36.02
CA LYS A 594 15.53 -5.96 -36.31
C LYS A 594 15.84 -5.86 -37.82
N PRO A 595 17.09 -5.58 -38.23
CA PRO A 595 17.47 -5.54 -39.65
C PRO A 595 17.14 -6.82 -40.43
N ALA A 596 17.17 -8.00 -39.78
CA ALA A 596 16.78 -9.28 -40.37
C ALA A 596 15.32 -9.33 -40.86
N TRP A 597 14.42 -8.54 -40.26
CA TRP A 597 12.99 -8.52 -40.60
C TRP A 597 12.68 -7.72 -41.88
N ARG A 598 13.69 -7.17 -42.58
CA ARG A 598 13.50 -6.46 -43.87
C ARG A 598 12.72 -7.29 -44.90
N ASN A 599 12.93 -8.61 -44.92
CA ASN A 599 12.25 -9.52 -45.85
C ASN A 599 10.85 -9.96 -45.38
N LEU A 600 10.45 -9.56 -44.16
CA LEU A 600 9.16 -9.87 -43.54
C LEU A 600 8.20 -8.65 -43.54
N ARG A 601 8.61 -7.54 -44.16
CA ARG A 601 7.80 -6.31 -44.34
C ARG A 601 6.48 -6.65 -45.06
N GLY A 602 5.37 -6.17 -44.49
CA GLY A 602 4.03 -6.45 -44.99
C GLY A 602 3.50 -7.86 -44.70
N THR A 603 4.25 -8.68 -43.95
CA THR A 603 3.81 -10.03 -43.56
C THR A 603 3.25 -10.05 -42.13
N TYR A 604 2.37 -11.01 -41.86
CA TYR A 604 1.72 -11.22 -40.57
C TYR A 604 2.73 -11.64 -39.47
N CYS A 605 2.50 -11.18 -38.25
CA CYS A 605 3.19 -11.62 -37.04
C CYS A 605 2.22 -11.70 -35.85
N GLN A 606 2.53 -12.56 -34.88
CA GLN A 606 1.65 -12.84 -33.74
C GLN A 606 2.43 -13.11 -32.46
N ILE A 607 1.78 -12.89 -31.32
CA ILE A 607 2.18 -13.34 -29.98
C ILE A 607 1.02 -14.20 -29.46
N PRO A 608 1.04 -15.53 -29.69
CA PRO A 608 -0.08 -16.41 -29.38
C PRO A 608 -0.46 -16.40 -27.90
N GLU A 609 0.53 -16.29 -27.00
CA GLU A 609 0.33 -16.32 -25.55
C GLU A 609 -0.47 -15.12 -25.05
N ALA A 610 -0.46 -14.00 -25.78
CA ALA A 610 -1.22 -12.78 -25.50
C ALA A 610 -2.46 -12.60 -26.38
N ASN A 611 -2.78 -13.58 -27.25
CA ASN A 611 -3.79 -13.44 -28.32
C ASN A 611 -3.62 -12.15 -29.16
N TRP A 612 -2.38 -11.73 -29.40
CA TRP A 612 -2.06 -10.51 -30.13
C TRP A 612 -1.58 -10.83 -31.54
N GLU A 613 -2.13 -10.12 -32.53
CA GLU A 613 -1.85 -10.31 -33.95
C GLU A 613 -1.66 -8.95 -34.62
N ASN A 614 -0.70 -8.85 -35.54
CA ASN A 614 -0.45 -7.63 -36.31
C ASN A 614 0.24 -7.95 -37.65
N ILE A 615 0.52 -6.92 -38.45
CA ILE A 615 1.33 -7.01 -39.66
C ILE A 615 2.62 -6.22 -39.41
N ILE A 616 3.77 -6.82 -39.74
CA ILE A 616 5.07 -6.12 -39.71
C ILE A 616 4.98 -4.95 -40.69
N PRO A 617 5.01 -3.67 -40.24
CA PRO A 617 4.64 -2.54 -41.08
C PRO A 617 5.48 -2.45 -42.35
N SER A 618 4.93 -1.94 -43.46
CA SER A 618 5.71 -1.77 -44.71
C SER A 618 6.88 -0.79 -44.57
N TYR A 619 6.80 0.14 -43.60
CA TYR A 619 7.85 1.09 -43.23
C TYR A 619 7.73 1.44 -41.73
N GLY A 620 8.80 1.93 -41.09
CA GLY A 620 8.82 2.21 -39.64
C GLY A 620 9.15 0.98 -38.78
N ASP A 621 8.85 1.01 -37.48
CA ASP A 621 9.14 -0.07 -36.53
C ASP A 621 7.82 -0.77 -36.10
N LEU A 622 7.89 -1.99 -35.55
CA LEU A 622 6.71 -2.72 -35.07
C LEU A 622 6.32 -2.22 -33.67
N GLU A 623 5.15 -1.59 -33.55
CA GLU A 623 4.59 -1.24 -32.24
C GLU A 623 3.83 -2.42 -31.64
N ILE A 624 4.24 -2.83 -30.44
CA ILE A 624 3.51 -3.76 -29.57
C ILE A 624 2.94 -2.93 -28.41
N PRO A 625 1.62 -2.96 -28.16
CA PRO A 625 1.02 -2.30 -27.00
C PRO A 625 1.45 -2.99 -25.69
N GLU A 626 0.96 -2.49 -24.56
CA GLU A 626 1.03 -3.26 -23.31
C GLU A 626 0.08 -4.47 -23.45
N LEU A 627 0.60 -5.67 -23.23
CA LEU A 627 -0.15 -6.93 -23.34
C LEU A 627 -0.16 -7.64 -21.99
N VAL A 628 -1.32 -8.14 -21.59
CA VAL A 628 -1.54 -8.82 -20.31
C VAL A 628 -1.98 -10.25 -20.59
N ILE A 629 -1.33 -11.20 -19.90
CA ILE A 629 -1.54 -12.64 -20.05
C ILE A 629 -1.94 -13.20 -18.67
N ASP A 630 -3.18 -13.66 -18.50
CA ASP A 630 -3.65 -14.20 -17.22
C ASP A 630 -2.99 -15.56 -16.90
N VAL A 631 -2.26 -15.60 -15.79
CA VAL A 631 -1.55 -16.79 -15.33
C VAL A 631 -2.49 -17.64 -14.48
N ASN A 632 -2.95 -18.74 -15.06
CA ASN A 632 -3.87 -19.69 -14.44
C ASN A 632 -3.20 -21.06 -14.11
N GLN A 633 -1.96 -21.23 -14.57
CA GLN A 633 -1.11 -22.41 -14.37
C GLN A 633 0.34 -21.96 -14.18
N ILE A 634 1.09 -22.67 -13.34
CA ILE A 634 2.45 -22.31 -12.96
C ILE A 634 3.45 -23.12 -13.79
N ALA A 635 4.57 -22.50 -14.13
CA ALA A 635 5.72 -23.12 -14.77
C ALA A 635 7.01 -22.68 -14.07
N GLU A 636 8.09 -23.46 -14.22
CA GLU A 636 9.44 -23.03 -13.82
C GLU A 636 9.92 -21.84 -14.67
N ASN A 637 9.48 -21.79 -15.94
CA ASN A 637 9.71 -20.68 -16.85
C ASN A 637 8.46 -20.47 -17.70
N TRP A 638 7.85 -19.29 -17.64
CA TRP A 638 6.86 -18.87 -18.64
C TRP A 638 7.57 -18.21 -19.82
N ASN A 639 7.09 -18.48 -21.03
CA ASN A 639 7.70 -17.98 -22.27
C ASN A 639 6.63 -17.28 -23.12
N CYS A 640 7.06 -16.32 -23.93
CA CYS A 640 6.22 -15.55 -24.84
C CYS A 640 6.99 -15.36 -26.15
N GLN A 641 6.36 -15.58 -27.32
CA GLN A 641 7.08 -15.61 -28.60
C GLN A 641 6.44 -14.72 -29.66
N LEU A 642 7.23 -13.82 -30.26
CA LEU A 642 6.85 -13.14 -31.48
C LEU A 642 7.13 -14.06 -32.68
N LEU A 643 6.08 -14.65 -33.24
CA LEU A 643 6.16 -15.52 -34.40
C LEU A 643 5.87 -14.76 -35.71
N ASP A 644 6.52 -15.16 -36.80
CA ASP A 644 6.19 -14.71 -38.15
C ASP A 644 5.03 -15.52 -38.78
N HIS A 645 4.69 -15.19 -40.03
CA HIS A 645 3.69 -15.87 -40.84
C HIS A 645 4.00 -17.36 -41.12
N ASN A 646 5.25 -17.79 -41.00
CA ASN A 646 5.70 -19.19 -41.12
C ASN A 646 5.77 -19.91 -39.76
N ARG A 647 5.40 -19.24 -38.66
CA ARG A 647 5.59 -19.66 -37.26
C ARG A 647 7.07 -19.81 -36.85
N GLN A 648 7.99 -19.14 -37.52
CA GLN A 648 9.36 -18.98 -37.05
C GLN A 648 9.41 -17.88 -35.99
N SER A 649 10.13 -18.11 -34.89
CA SER A 649 10.23 -17.13 -33.81
C SER A 649 11.26 -16.04 -34.12
N LEU A 650 10.81 -14.80 -34.08
CA LEU A 650 11.55 -13.57 -34.35
C LEU A 650 12.13 -12.94 -33.08
N LEU A 651 11.43 -13.16 -31.96
CA LEU A 651 11.82 -12.74 -30.62
C LEU A 651 11.22 -13.67 -29.57
N HIS A 652 11.97 -13.92 -28.51
CA HIS A 652 11.51 -14.64 -27.33
C HIS A 652 11.62 -13.71 -26.12
N TRP A 653 10.61 -13.73 -25.26
CA TRP A 653 10.70 -13.25 -23.88
C TRP A 653 10.48 -14.45 -22.95
N TYR A 654 11.19 -14.47 -21.82
CA TYR A 654 10.98 -15.47 -20.77
C TYR A 654 10.85 -14.79 -19.41
N TYR A 655 10.16 -15.45 -18.48
CA TYR A 655 10.09 -15.09 -17.08
C TYR A 655 10.29 -16.34 -16.23
N LYS A 656 11.28 -16.33 -15.34
CA LYS A 656 11.52 -17.44 -14.42
C LYS A 656 10.45 -17.43 -13.32
N GLY A 657 9.68 -18.50 -13.23
CA GLY A 657 8.65 -18.70 -12.22
C GLY A 657 9.21 -19.34 -10.96
N ILE A 658 8.54 -20.39 -10.48
CA ILE A 658 8.92 -21.09 -9.25
C ILE A 658 10.05 -22.10 -9.50
N THR A 659 10.52 -22.74 -8.42
CA THR A 659 11.34 -23.97 -8.51
C THR A 659 10.85 -24.98 -7.48
N ASN A 660 11.18 -26.27 -7.63
CA ASN A 660 10.77 -27.30 -6.68
C ASN A 660 11.39 -27.12 -5.26
N GLN A 661 12.46 -26.32 -5.15
CA GLN A 661 13.08 -25.91 -3.87
C GLN A 661 12.46 -24.63 -3.29
N LEU A 662 11.73 -23.86 -4.10
CA LEU A 662 11.06 -22.63 -3.69
C LEU A 662 9.71 -22.48 -4.42
N PRO A 663 8.70 -23.30 -4.08
CA PRO A 663 7.36 -23.28 -4.65
C PRO A 663 6.50 -22.19 -4.00
N CYS A 664 6.88 -20.93 -4.17
CA CYS A 664 6.09 -19.77 -3.77
C CYS A 664 6.23 -18.63 -4.79
N LEU A 665 5.22 -17.77 -4.87
CA LEU A 665 5.28 -16.50 -5.60
C LEU A 665 4.97 -15.38 -4.61
N ILE A 666 5.77 -14.31 -4.59
CA ILE A 666 5.62 -13.21 -3.62
C ILE A 666 5.42 -11.90 -4.38
N PHE A 667 4.43 -11.12 -4.00
CA PHE A 667 4.10 -9.83 -4.60
C PHE A 667 4.11 -8.74 -3.54
N ASP A 668 4.60 -7.56 -3.89
CA ASP A 668 4.45 -6.35 -3.07
C ASP A 668 2.97 -5.95 -2.99
N ALA A 669 2.39 -5.86 -1.79
CA ALA A 669 0.93 -5.71 -1.62
C ALA A 669 0.37 -4.38 -2.16
N ILE A 670 1.21 -3.34 -2.17
CA ILE A 670 0.84 -1.97 -2.58
C ILE A 670 0.90 -1.82 -4.10
N THR A 671 1.94 -2.37 -4.72
CA THR A 671 2.26 -2.15 -6.13
C THR A 671 2.01 -3.35 -7.04
N GLY A 672 1.70 -4.53 -6.49
CA GLY A 672 1.41 -5.76 -7.22
C GLY A 672 2.62 -6.37 -7.95
N ASN A 673 3.84 -5.85 -7.79
CA ASN A 673 5.00 -6.38 -8.51
C ASN A 673 5.48 -7.69 -7.87
N HIS A 674 5.82 -8.69 -8.69
CA HIS A 674 6.49 -9.88 -8.19
C HIS A 674 7.88 -9.53 -7.63
N LEU A 675 8.21 -10.12 -6.48
CA LEU A 675 9.47 -10.01 -5.76
C LEU A 675 10.25 -11.31 -5.99
N PRO A 676 11.13 -11.37 -7.02
CA PRO A 676 11.83 -12.60 -7.36
C PRO A 676 12.81 -13.00 -6.26
N LEU A 677 12.70 -14.25 -5.82
CA LEU A 677 13.56 -14.83 -4.80
C LEU A 677 14.64 -15.72 -5.44
N TYR A 678 15.87 -15.64 -4.92
CA TYR A 678 17.03 -16.34 -5.46
C TYR A 678 17.55 -17.36 -4.44
N LEU A 679 17.89 -18.56 -4.90
CA LEU A 679 18.49 -19.63 -4.09
C LEU A 679 20.02 -19.47 -4.05
N PRO A 680 20.71 -19.92 -2.98
CA PRO A 680 20.20 -20.72 -1.85
C PRO A 680 19.51 -19.90 -0.74
N ASN A 681 19.70 -18.58 -0.72
CA ASN A 681 19.24 -17.69 0.34
C ASN A 681 18.14 -16.74 -0.18
N PRO A 682 16.86 -17.15 -0.19
CA PRO A 682 15.78 -16.28 -0.63
C PRO A 682 15.54 -15.18 0.41
N ILE A 683 15.65 -13.92 -0.02
CA ILE A 683 15.45 -12.74 0.85
C ILE A 683 14.47 -11.77 0.18
N ILE A 684 13.44 -11.36 0.94
CA ILE A 684 12.54 -10.24 0.61
C ILE A 684 13.16 -8.98 1.23
N ILE A 685 13.35 -7.92 0.44
CA ILE A 685 13.96 -6.66 0.90
C ILE A 685 13.10 -5.47 0.48
N GLY A 686 12.73 -4.62 1.44
CA GLY A 686 12.21 -3.27 1.17
C GLY A 686 10.70 -3.14 0.93
N SER A 687 9.94 -4.23 1.00
CA SER A 687 8.47 -4.19 1.11
C SER A 687 8.06 -4.37 2.56
N GLU A 688 7.23 -3.47 3.09
CA GLU A 688 6.64 -3.56 4.44
C GLU A 688 5.47 -4.56 4.48
N GLU A 689 4.80 -4.78 3.33
CA GLU A 689 3.61 -5.62 3.21
C GLU A 689 3.62 -6.38 1.87
N ILE A 690 3.27 -7.66 1.91
CA ILE A 690 3.32 -8.56 0.75
C ILE A 690 2.07 -9.43 0.68
N ILE A 691 1.68 -9.78 -0.55
CA ILE A 691 0.75 -10.88 -0.85
C ILE A 691 1.59 -12.03 -1.39
N TYR A 692 1.59 -13.17 -0.72
CA TYR A 692 2.33 -14.35 -1.17
C TYR A 692 1.41 -15.56 -1.38
N PHE A 693 1.74 -16.35 -2.39
CA PHE A 693 0.99 -17.54 -2.78
C PHE A 693 1.82 -18.81 -2.63
N THR A 694 1.18 -19.87 -2.14
CA THR A 694 1.75 -21.21 -1.94
C THR A 694 0.78 -22.30 -2.40
N PRO A 695 1.24 -23.52 -2.73
CA PRO A 695 0.37 -24.68 -2.87
C PRO A 695 -0.43 -24.92 -1.58
N LYS A 696 -1.68 -25.36 -1.70
CA LYS A 696 -2.50 -25.73 -0.52
C LYS A 696 -1.92 -26.87 0.31
N GLU A 697 -1.02 -27.66 -0.29
CA GLU A 697 -0.31 -28.80 0.31
C GLU A 697 0.94 -28.38 1.10
N ILE A 698 1.41 -27.14 0.97
CA ILE A 698 2.60 -26.63 1.67
C ILE A 698 2.18 -25.79 2.85
N GLU A 699 2.51 -26.24 4.06
CA GLU A 699 2.34 -25.45 5.27
C GLU A 699 3.44 -24.39 5.37
N SER A 700 3.11 -23.26 5.99
CA SER A 700 4.02 -22.12 6.11
C SER A 700 3.93 -21.52 7.51
N GLU A 701 5.05 -21.46 8.20
CA GLU A 701 5.16 -20.92 9.54
C GLU A 701 5.71 -19.49 9.46
N LEU A 702 4.97 -18.55 10.06
CA LEU A 702 5.38 -17.15 10.17
C LEU A 702 6.16 -16.98 11.46
N ALA A 703 7.39 -16.46 11.38
CA ALA A 703 8.17 -16.13 12.56
C ALA A 703 7.62 -14.88 13.28
N ASN A 704 8.01 -14.72 14.55
CA ASN A 704 7.68 -13.53 15.34
C ASN A 704 8.09 -12.25 14.60
N GLY A 705 7.20 -11.26 14.57
CA GLY A 705 7.41 -10.01 13.84
C GLY A 705 6.79 -9.97 12.44
N ILE A 706 5.96 -10.96 12.08
CA ILE A 706 5.04 -10.91 10.93
C ILE A 706 3.60 -10.90 11.44
N GLU A 707 2.80 -9.97 10.93
CA GLU A 707 1.35 -9.83 11.14
C GLU A 707 0.60 -10.43 9.94
N LEU A 708 -0.49 -11.17 10.20
CA LEU A 708 -1.38 -11.70 9.17
C LEU A 708 -2.59 -10.77 9.00
N LEU A 709 -2.74 -10.18 7.81
CA LEU A 709 -3.81 -9.22 7.50
C LEU A 709 -5.01 -9.90 6.85
N ASP A 710 -4.77 -10.74 5.85
CA ASP A 710 -5.79 -11.58 5.23
C ASP A 710 -5.24 -12.99 4.96
N SER A 711 -6.06 -14.00 5.30
CA SER A 711 -5.77 -15.42 5.12
C SER A 711 -6.42 -16.04 3.88
N CYS A 712 -7.29 -15.30 3.18
CA CYS A 712 -8.24 -15.79 2.20
C CYS A 712 -8.10 -15.15 0.80
N ILE A 713 -6.93 -14.59 0.48
CA ILE A 713 -6.69 -13.95 -0.84
C ILE A 713 -6.92 -14.98 -1.97
N PRO A 714 -7.87 -14.71 -2.89
CA PRO A 714 -8.14 -15.61 -4.01
C PRO A 714 -6.94 -15.65 -4.96
N SER A 715 -6.76 -16.78 -5.64
CA SER A 715 -5.68 -16.96 -6.61
C SER A 715 -6.22 -17.47 -7.94
N SER A 716 -5.76 -16.88 -9.05
CA SER A 716 -5.92 -17.45 -10.39
C SER A 716 -5.20 -18.80 -10.56
N LEU A 717 -4.21 -19.07 -9.71
CA LEU A 717 -3.35 -20.23 -9.77
C LEU A 717 -4.05 -21.45 -9.16
N ARG A 718 -4.41 -22.42 -10.01
CA ARG A 718 -5.16 -23.62 -9.59
C ARG A 718 -4.38 -24.43 -8.55
N GLY A 719 -5.05 -24.73 -7.42
CA GLY A 719 -4.48 -25.50 -6.31
C GLY A 719 -3.70 -24.69 -5.28
N TRP A 720 -3.56 -23.37 -5.47
CA TRP A 720 -2.80 -22.49 -4.58
C TRP A 720 -3.71 -21.65 -3.67
N ARG A 721 -3.12 -21.06 -2.64
CA ARG A 721 -3.75 -20.13 -1.68
C ARG A 721 -2.91 -18.85 -1.59
N GLY A 722 -3.55 -17.71 -1.42
CA GLY A 722 -2.89 -16.43 -1.18
C GLY A 722 -3.04 -15.97 0.26
N TRP A 723 -2.04 -15.24 0.74
CA TRP A 723 -2.00 -14.65 2.08
C TRP A 723 -1.43 -13.23 2.00
N GLN A 724 -2.08 -12.28 2.66
CA GLN A 724 -1.60 -10.90 2.82
C GLN A 724 -1.00 -10.75 4.22
N ILE A 725 0.29 -10.45 4.29
CA ILE A 725 1.06 -10.36 5.53
C ILE A 725 1.89 -9.08 5.57
N ARG A 726 2.16 -8.57 6.78
CA ARG A 726 2.92 -7.34 7.04
C ARG A 726 4.09 -7.63 7.97
N LEU A 727 5.25 -7.03 7.69
CA LEU A 727 6.42 -7.12 8.54
C LEU A 727 6.36 -6.01 9.62
N THR A 728 6.31 -6.40 10.89
CA THR A 728 6.20 -5.48 12.04
C THR A 728 7.51 -5.29 12.81
N THR A 729 8.61 -5.88 12.31
CA THR A 729 9.97 -5.80 12.86
C THR A 729 10.97 -5.48 11.75
N PRO A 730 12.18 -4.96 12.03
CA PRO A 730 13.16 -4.66 10.97
C PRO A 730 13.56 -5.87 10.13
N GLU A 731 13.55 -7.07 10.73
CA GLU A 731 13.74 -8.36 10.07
C GLU A 731 12.92 -9.46 10.75
N SER A 732 12.44 -10.43 9.95
CA SER A 732 11.80 -11.67 10.39
C SER A 732 11.97 -12.74 9.29
N SER A 733 11.21 -13.84 9.33
CA SER A 733 11.26 -14.90 8.31
C SER A 733 9.95 -15.67 8.12
N ILE A 734 9.77 -16.18 6.91
CA ILE A 734 8.71 -17.12 6.54
C ILE A 734 9.39 -18.47 6.33
N MET A 735 8.89 -19.54 6.96
CA MET A 735 9.39 -20.89 6.77
C MET A 735 8.39 -21.70 5.94
N LEU A 736 8.84 -22.26 4.81
CA LEU A 736 8.03 -23.14 3.95
C LEU A 736 8.41 -24.60 4.24
N ASN A 737 7.45 -25.41 4.68
CA ASN A 737 7.66 -26.83 4.95
C ASN A 737 7.39 -27.66 3.69
N LEU A 738 8.46 -28.15 3.03
CA LEU A 738 8.34 -28.89 1.76
C LEU A 738 8.08 -30.38 2.02
N PRO A 739 6.89 -30.93 1.66
CA PRO A 739 6.53 -32.31 2.01
C PRO A 739 7.30 -33.36 1.21
N GLU A 740 7.73 -33.06 -0.03
CA GLU A 740 8.43 -34.01 -0.89
C GLU A 740 9.91 -34.23 -0.52
N THR A 741 10.56 -33.20 0.04
CA THR A 741 12.01 -33.22 0.34
C THR A 741 12.33 -33.35 1.83
N ALA A 742 11.32 -33.17 2.71
CA ALA A 742 11.48 -33.07 4.17
C ALA A 742 12.50 -32.00 4.61
N GLN A 743 12.64 -30.93 3.82
CA GLN A 743 13.50 -29.78 4.11
C GLN A 743 12.66 -28.51 4.17
N SER A 744 12.75 -27.78 5.29
CA SER A 744 12.10 -26.48 5.44
C SER A 744 12.96 -25.39 4.80
N GLN A 745 12.41 -24.67 3.82
CA GLN A 745 13.09 -23.54 3.19
C GLN A 745 12.72 -22.26 3.93
N ILE A 746 13.72 -21.58 4.51
CA ILE A 746 13.54 -20.29 5.17
C ILE A 746 13.70 -19.18 4.13
N ILE A 747 12.73 -18.26 4.11
CA ILE A 747 12.76 -16.98 3.38
C ILE A 747 12.96 -15.88 4.42
N CYS A 748 14.09 -15.19 4.37
CA CYS A 748 14.34 -14.05 5.23
C CYS A 748 13.55 -12.85 4.70
N TRP A 749 12.90 -12.07 5.57
CA TRP A 749 12.23 -10.84 5.18
C TRP A 749 12.79 -9.68 5.99
N LYS A 750 13.33 -8.68 5.30
CA LYS A 750 13.88 -7.47 5.90
C LYS A 750 13.25 -6.24 5.29
N LEU A 751 13.09 -5.20 6.09
CA LEU A 751 13.02 -3.84 5.55
C LEU A 751 14.35 -3.51 4.87
N ALA A 752 14.35 -2.61 3.89
CA ALA A 752 15.60 -2.19 3.26
C ALA A 752 16.50 -1.52 4.31
N GLU A 753 17.79 -1.83 4.30
CA GLU A 753 18.74 -1.30 5.29
C GLU A 753 18.71 0.23 5.31
N ASP A 754 18.82 0.81 6.52
CA ASP A 754 18.68 2.23 6.86
C ASP A 754 19.71 3.19 6.17
N GLU A 755 20.45 2.72 5.17
CA GLU A 755 21.55 3.42 4.49
C GLU A 755 21.36 3.66 2.97
N GLN A 756 20.24 3.23 2.36
CA GLN A 756 20.01 3.42 0.90
C GLN A 756 18.89 4.42 0.59
N PRO A 757 19.19 5.61 0.01
CA PRO A 757 18.20 6.57 -0.45
C PRO A 757 17.12 5.99 -1.36
N ILE A 758 15.88 6.49 -1.25
CA ILE A 758 14.70 6.01 -2.00
C ILE A 758 13.77 7.16 -2.41
N LEU A 759 12.97 6.98 -3.47
CA LEU A 759 11.85 7.89 -3.76
C LEU A 759 10.61 7.51 -2.94
N ARG A 760 10.01 8.50 -2.27
CA ARG A 760 8.71 8.41 -1.57
C ARG A 760 7.73 9.44 -2.15
N GLY A 761 6.42 9.16 -2.07
CA GLY A 761 5.35 10.00 -2.60
C GLY A 761 4.15 9.18 -3.05
N LEU A 762 3.00 9.81 -3.24
CA LEU A 762 1.72 9.21 -3.61
C LEU A 762 1.81 8.49 -4.97
N ARG A 763 1.75 7.15 -4.96
CA ARG A 763 1.79 6.30 -6.17
C ARG A 763 0.40 5.86 -6.61
N LEU A 764 0.25 5.53 -7.89
CA LEU A 764 -0.88 4.73 -8.35
C LEU A 764 -0.72 3.28 -7.88
N LYS A 765 -1.76 2.74 -7.22
CA LYS A 765 -1.84 1.33 -6.85
C LYS A 765 -1.67 0.46 -8.10
N GLY A 766 -0.94 -0.66 -7.98
CA GLY A 766 -0.66 -1.56 -9.09
C GLY A 766 0.36 -1.07 -10.15
N LYS A 767 0.91 0.15 -10.07
CA LYS A 767 1.92 0.65 -11.03
C LYS A 767 3.21 1.16 -10.38
N LYS A 768 4.31 0.42 -10.59
CA LYS A 768 5.64 0.83 -10.10
C LYS A 768 6.09 2.12 -10.77
N SER A 769 6.60 3.05 -9.96
CA SER A 769 7.11 4.36 -10.40
C SER A 769 6.11 5.26 -11.15
N VAL A 770 4.80 5.05 -11.03
CA VAL A 770 3.80 6.04 -11.48
C VAL A 770 3.24 6.76 -10.27
N TYR A 771 3.40 8.08 -10.22
CA TYR A 771 3.03 8.93 -9.09
C TYR A 771 1.90 9.91 -9.46
N LEU A 772 1.05 10.19 -8.48
CA LEU A 772 -0.03 11.19 -8.56
C LEU A 772 0.44 12.59 -8.15
N GLU A 773 1.53 12.67 -7.39
CA GLU A 773 2.26 13.89 -7.06
C GLU A 773 3.72 13.78 -7.54
N VAL A 774 4.49 14.85 -7.42
CA VAL A 774 5.94 14.77 -7.65
C VAL A 774 6.61 14.17 -6.41
N PRO A 775 7.33 13.03 -6.52
CA PRO A 775 7.94 12.37 -5.37
C PRO A 775 9.09 13.17 -4.75
N GLU A 776 9.46 12.79 -3.54
CA GLU A 776 10.64 13.26 -2.81
C GLU A 776 11.75 12.21 -2.82
N PHE A 777 13.01 12.65 -2.95
CA PHE A 777 14.18 11.79 -2.73
C PHE A 777 14.57 11.81 -1.25
N TRP A 778 14.34 10.71 -0.56
CA TRP A 778 14.67 10.53 0.85
C TRP A 778 16.07 9.91 0.99
N TYR A 779 16.93 10.50 1.81
CA TYR A 779 18.28 10.03 2.08
C TYR A 779 18.53 9.79 3.59
N PRO A 780 19.42 8.85 3.96
CA PRO A 780 19.63 8.40 5.33
C PRO A 780 20.42 9.42 6.17
N PRO A 781 20.55 9.21 7.50
CA PRO A 781 21.34 10.06 8.39
C PRO A 781 22.81 10.22 7.93
N LEU A 782 23.28 11.47 7.91
CA LEU A 782 24.62 11.85 7.48
C LEU A 782 25.49 12.26 8.68
N ASN A 783 26.60 11.56 8.87
CA ASN A 783 27.59 11.88 9.90
C ASN A 783 28.46 13.11 9.57
N GLN A 784 28.55 13.49 8.29
CA GLN A 784 29.35 14.61 7.79
C GLN A 784 28.61 15.35 6.66
N ALA A 785 29.09 16.53 6.29
CA ALA A 785 28.51 17.30 5.19
C ALA A 785 28.83 16.67 3.83
N LEU A 786 27.87 16.70 2.91
CA LEU A 786 27.86 15.93 1.67
C LEU A 786 27.39 16.83 0.51
N THR A 787 28.21 16.99 -0.53
CA THR A 787 27.78 17.67 -1.77
C THR A 787 27.17 16.65 -2.72
N LEU A 788 25.85 16.47 -2.65
CA LEU A 788 25.11 15.58 -3.56
C LEU A 788 24.89 16.28 -4.91
N ASN A 789 25.21 15.60 -6.00
CA ASN A 789 24.85 16.06 -7.35
C ASN A 789 23.41 15.66 -7.65
N VAL A 790 22.65 16.55 -8.29
CA VAL A 790 21.25 16.30 -8.69
C VAL A 790 21.09 16.63 -10.16
N LEU A 791 20.62 15.65 -10.94
CA LEU A 791 20.18 15.80 -12.33
C LEU A 791 18.73 15.33 -12.44
N ILE A 792 17.87 16.09 -13.12
CA ILE A 792 16.51 15.66 -13.46
C ILE A 792 16.25 15.91 -14.95
N GLU A 793 15.92 14.84 -15.68
CA GLU A 793 15.54 14.87 -17.08
C GLU A 793 14.02 14.68 -17.25
N ASN A 794 13.41 15.41 -18.18
CA ASN A 794 12.10 15.05 -18.74
C ASN A 794 12.34 14.05 -19.87
N ILE A 795 11.98 12.79 -19.66
CA ILE A 795 12.11 11.71 -20.65
C ILE A 795 11.19 11.98 -21.85
N THR A 796 9.99 12.51 -21.61
CA THR A 796 8.99 12.79 -22.66
C THR A 796 9.48 13.86 -23.64
N GLU A 797 10.09 14.93 -23.12
CA GLU A 797 10.61 16.06 -23.92
C GLU A 797 12.10 15.93 -24.29
N ARG A 798 12.83 15.01 -23.66
CA ARG A 798 14.30 14.87 -23.71
C ARG A 798 15.04 16.12 -23.20
N THR A 799 14.43 16.88 -22.29
CA THR A 799 15.00 18.09 -21.67
C THR A 799 15.64 17.78 -20.31
N ILE A 800 16.48 18.69 -19.79
CA ILE A 800 16.99 18.64 -18.41
C ILE A 800 16.34 19.83 -17.70
N ILE A 801 15.73 19.55 -16.56
CA ILE A 801 14.97 20.49 -15.74
C ILE A 801 15.86 21.03 -14.61
N CYS A 802 16.76 20.18 -14.09
CA CYS A 802 17.67 20.50 -13.01
C CYS A 802 19.04 19.84 -13.23
N ARG A 803 20.12 20.57 -12.98
CA ARG A 803 21.51 20.09 -12.95
C ARG A 803 22.27 20.94 -11.92
N ILE A 804 22.28 20.54 -10.65
CA ILE A 804 22.86 21.32 -9.54
C ILE A 804 23.71 20.49 -8.56
N LEU A 805 24.52 21.20 -7.77
CA LEU A 805 25.14 20.69 -6.54
C LEU A 805 24.27 21.08 -5.33
N LYS A 806 23.83 20.10 -4.55
CA LYS A 806 23.05 20.28 -3.31
C LYS A 806 23.92 19.90 -2.10
N ASN A 807 24.35 20.91 -1.34
CA ASN A 807 25.05 20.67 -0.07
C ASN A 807 24.05 20.20 0.99
N LEU A 808 24.22 18.95 1.42
CA LEU A 808 23.50 18.31 2.52
C LEU A 808 24.31 18.46 3.80
N LEU A 809 23.65 18.86 4.88
CA LEU A 809 24.25 19.05 6.19
C LEU A 809 24.14 17.75 7.03
N PRO A 810 25.02 17.53 8.02
CA PRO A 810 24.91 16.39 8.92
C PRO A 810 23.54 16.36 9.63
N ASN A 811 22.86 15.21 9.58
CA ASN A 811 21.53 15.00 10.14
C ASN A 811 21.44 13.67 10.89
N LYS A 812 20.70 13.64 12.01
CA LYS A 812 20.54 12.44 12.86
C LYS A 812 19.30 11.60 12.52
N ARG A 813 18.65 11.90 11.40
CA ARG A 813 17.40 11.31 10.90
C ARG A 813 17.43 11.36 9.39
N TRP A 814 16.69 10.45 8.75
CA TRP A 814 16.33 10.56 7.34
C TRP A 814 15.82 11.97 6.99
N SER A 815 16.04 12.40 5.75
CA SER A 815 15.57 13.71 5.27
C SER A 815 15.23 13.68 3.78
N ALA A 816 14.27 14.53 3.39
CA ALA A 816 13.77 14.62 2.04
C ALA A 816 14.46 15.72 1.22
N ILE A 817 14.63 15.47 -0.07
CA ILE A 817 14.83 16.46 -1.12
C ILE A 817 13.58 16.44 -1.99
N PRO A 818 12.64 17.40 -1.84
CA PRO A 818 11.38 17.37 -2.57
C PRO A 818 11.60 17.73 -4.04
N LEU A 819 11.25 16.84 -4.98
CA LEU A 819 11.59 17.07 -6.40
C LEU A 819 10.63 18.07 -7.08
N ASN A 820 9.54 18.45 -6.40
CA ASN A 820 8.60 19.51 -6.81
C ASN A 820 9.25 20.91 -6.87
N GLN A 821 10.46 21.09 -6.29
CA GLN A 821 11.25 22.32 -6.46
C GLN A 821 11.85 22.46 -7.87
N TRP A 822 11.67 21.44 -8.73
CA TRP A 822 12.15 21.39 -10.12
C TRP A 822 11.10 20.87 -11.09
N ILE A 823 10.45 19.75 -10.80
CA ILE A 823 9.39 19.18 -11.65
C ILE A 823 8.09 19.93 -11.34
N THR A 824 7.59 20.68 -12.32
CA THR A 824 6.36 21.47 -12.18
C THR A 824 5.15 20.86 -12.89
N GLU A 825 5.37 20.00 -13.89
CA GLU A 825 4.34 19.46 -14.80
C GLU A 825 4.22 17.91 -14.69
N PRO A 826 3.12 17.31 -15.20
CA PRO A 826 3.03 15.88 -15.49
C PRO A 826 3.92 15.44 -16.66
N GLY A 827 4.46 14.21 -16.59
CA GLY A 827 5.36 13.66 -17.59
C GLY A 827 6.13 12.44 -17.12
N CYS A 828 6.96 11.87 -17.99
CA CYS A 828 7.95 10.86 -17.61
C CYS A 828 9.27 11.57 -17.27
N TYR A 829 9.85 11.26 -16.11
CA TYR A 829 11.04 11.89 -15.56
C TYR A 829 12.10 10.85 -15.18
N GLU A 830 13.36 11.25 -15.27
CA GLU A 830 14.47 10.53 -14.64
C GLU A 830 15.20 11.45 -13.68
N ALA A 831 15.29 11.06 -12.41
CA ALA A 831 16.10 11.75 -11.41
C ALA A 831 17.35 10.92 -11.08
N ARG A 832 18.53 11.50 -11.29
CA ARG A 832 19.83 10.92 -10.91
C ARG A 832 20.45 11.71 -9.77
N PHE A 833 20.98 10.98 -8.81
CA PHE A 833 21.64 11.50 -7.61
C PHE A 833 22.99 10.81 -7.48
N TRP A 834 24.09 11.54 -7.28
CA TRP A 834 25.41 10.89 -7.10
C TRP A 834 26.39 11.67 -6.22
N PHE A 835 27.26 10.90 -5.56
CA PHE A 835 28.40 11.38 -4.80
C PHE A 835 29.49 10.30 -4.73
N GLU A 836 30.75 10.68 -4.98
CA GLU A 836 31.93 9.79 -5.00
C GLU A 836 31.77 8.52 -5.84
N SER A 837 31.34 7.41 -5.22
CA SER A 837 31.08 6.09 -5.82
C SER A 837 29.61 5.65 -5.74
N ARG A 838 28.77 6.37 -5.00
CA ARG A 838 27.34 6.04 -4.84
C ARG A 838 26.53 6.83 -5.87
N GLN A 839 25.71 6.11 -6.64
CA GLN A 839 24.79 6.67 -7.63
C GLN A 839 23.42 6.01 -7.47
N TRP A 840 22.36 6.82 -7.53
CA TRP A 840 20.98 6.38 -7.54
C TRP A 840 20.29 6.97 -8.77
N CYS A 841 19.52 6.15 -9.49
CA CYS A 841 18.82 6.55 -10.71
C CYS A 841 17.36 6.08 -10.64
N TYR A 842 16.43 7.01 -10.83
CA TYR A 842 15.00 6.76 -10.69
C TYR A 842 14.24 7.26 -11.91
N ARG A 843 13.75 6.33 -12.72
CA ARG A 843 12.74 6.58 -13.76
C ARG A 843 11.34 6.52 -13.14
N PHE A 844 10.53 7.54 -13.38
CA PHE A 844 9.15 7.62 -12.90
C PHE A 844 8.25 8.49 -13.77
N GLU A 845 6.95 8.26 -13.69
CA GLU A 845 5.91 9.06 -14.33
C GLU A 845 5.18 9.87 -13.25
N VAL A 846 4.84 11.13 -13.53
CA VAL A 846 3.94 11.96 -12.72
C VAL A 846 2.70 12.23 -13.56
N GLN A 847 1.52 11.83 -13.09
CA GLN A 847 0.26 11.96 -13.85
C GLN A 847 -0.56 13.21 -13.51
N SER A 848 -0.30 13.87 -12.38
CA SER A 848 -1.08 15.03 -11.95
C SER A 848 -0.26 16.07 -11.19
N HIS A 849 -0.71 17.32 -11.30
CA HIS A 849 -0.25 18.47 -10.51
C HIS A 849 -0.70 18.42 -9.04
N TYR A 850 -0.71 17.24 -8.40
CA TYR A 850 -1.11 17.15 -7.00
C TYR A 850 0.03 17.70 -6.13
N GLN A 851 -0.23 18.79 -5.40
CA GLN A 851 0.70 19.38 -4.45
C GLN A 851 0.03 19.40 -3.08
N LEU A 852 0.56 18.61 -2.14
CA LEU A 852 0.18 18.69 -0.72
C LEU A 852 0.78 19.95 -0.07
N THR A 853 0.16 21.11 -0.33
CA THR A 853 0.55 22.40 0.27
C THR A 853 0.19 22.46 1.75
N ALA A 854 1.09 21.93 2.59
CA ALA A 854 1.22 22.12 4.04
C ALA A 854 -0.01 21.78 4.93
N PHE A 855 0.27 21.20 6.10
CA PHE A 855 -0.72 20.91 7.15
C PHE A 855 -1.66 22.09 7.43
N THR A 856 -2.86 22.01 6.87
CA THR A 856 -4.01 22.85 7.26
C THR A 856 -4.70 22.18 8.44
N GLU A 857 -5.39 22.96 9.27
CA GLU A 857 -6.17 22.40 10.39
C GLU A 857 -7.19 21.38 9.88
N ILE A 858 -7.39 20.29 10.63
CA ILE A 858 -8.20 19.15 10.20
C ILE A 858 -9.61 19.62 9.81
N ASN A 859 -9.94 19.53 8.53
CA ASN A 859 -11.20 20.04 7.97
C ASN A 859 -12.41 19.54 8.81
N PRO A 860 -13.31 20.43 9.25
CA PRO A 860 -14.43 20.07 10.11
C PRO A 860 -15.42 19.18 9.35
N LEU A 861 -15.54 17.92 9.80
CA LEU A 861 -16.37 16.90 9.19
C LEU A 861 -17.87 17.19 9.35
N LYS A 862 -18.56 17.40 8.24
CA LYS A 862 -20.02 17.31 8.22
C LYS A 862 -20.40 15.86 8.01
N ILE A 863 -21.10 15.29 8.97
CA ILE A 863 -21.70 13.95 8.85
C ILE A 863 -23.20 14.14 8.66
N CYS A 864 -23.75 13.51 7.64
CA CYS A 864 -25.17 13.51 7.31
C CYS A 864 -25.64 12.06 7.13
N SER A 865 -26.80 11.73 7.70
CA SER A 865 -27.50 10.47 7.45
C SER A 865 -28.65 10.66 6.46
N ASP A 866 -29.10 9.59 5.80
CA ASP A 866 -30.34 9.65 4.98
C ASP A 866 -31.57 9.90 5.89
N SER A 867 -31.46 9.58 7.19
CA SER A 867 -32.41 9.96 8.25
C SER A 867 -32.38 11.45 8.67
N GLY A 868 -31.45 12.27 8.16
CA GLY A 868 -31.48 13.73 8.27
C GLY A 868 -30.77 14.36 9.47
N PHE A 869 -29.94 13.62 10.21
CA PHE A 869 -29.15 14.15 11.33
C PHE A 869 -27.90 14.93 10.87
N SER A 870 -27.33 15.73 11.77
CA SER A 870 -26.11 16.50 11.53
C SER A 870 -25.14 16.42 12.72
N GLN A 871 -23.89 16.87 12.50
CA GLN A 871 -22.70 16.70 13.36
C GLN A 871 -22.86 16.91 14.89
N ALA A 872 -23.89 17.60 15.36
CA ALA A 872 -24.14 17.83 16.79
C ALA A 872 -24.65 16.58 17.54
N ASP A 873 -25.30 15.64 16.86
CA ASP A 873 -26.07 14.53 17.45
C ASP A 873 -25.35 13.17 17.33
N LEU A 874 -24.03 13.14 17.50
CA LEU A 874 -23.24 11.91 17.51
C LEU A 874 -23.15 11.32 18.95
N PRO A 875 -23.30 9.99 19.13
CA PRO A 875 -23.56 8.99 18.10
C PRO A 875 -25.05 8.89 17.73
N ILE A 876 -25.34 8.59 16.46
CA ILE A 876 -26.72 8.42 16.00
C ILE A 876 -27.21 7.03 16.43
N LYS A 877 -28.29 7.01 17.23
CA LYS A 877 -28.86 5.82 17.87
C LYS A 877 -30.00 5.21 17.06
N TYR A 878 -30.02 3.88 16.94
CA TYR A 878 -31.11 3.14 16.30
C TYR A 878 -31.83 2.20 17.28
N ASP A 879 -33.15 2.23 17.22
CA ASP A 879 -34.10 1.40 17.98
C ASP A 879 -34.37 0.02 17.34
N ALA A 880 -33.89 -0.22 16.11
CA ALA A 880 -34.13 -1.44 15.37
C ALA A 880 -32.94 -1.83 14.48
N ILE A 881 -32.65 -3.14 14.40
CA ILE A 881 -31.53 -3.71 13.63
C ILE A 881 -31.69 -3.43 12.13
N GLU A 882 -32.91 -3.50 11.62
CA GLU A 882 -33.24 -3.25 10.22
C GLU A 882 -32.95 -1.80 9.81
N LYS A 883 -33.12 -0.82 10.73
CA LYS A 883 -32.82 0.59 10.44
C LYS A 883 -31.31 0.84 10.43
N PHE A 884 -30.58 0.29 11.40
CA PHE A 884 -29.11 0.40 11.47
C PHE A 884 -28.44 -0.10 10.18
N TRP A 885 -28.87 -1.25 9.66
CA TRP A 885 -28.31 -1.80 8.42
C TRP A 885 -28.85 -1.14 7.14
N ALA A 886 -30.02 -0.50 7.17
CA ALA A 886 -30.55 0.24 6.02
C ALA A 886 -29.93 1.65 5.87
N GLU A 887 -29.27 2.17 6.91
CA GLU A 887 -28.77 3.54 6.96
C GLU A 887 -27.58 3.79 6.00
N ARG A 888 -27.50 5.02 5.51
CA ARG A 888 -26.41 5.52 4.68
C ARG A 888 -25.83 6.78 5.28
N ILE A 889 -24.52 6.79 5.44
CA ILE A 889 -23.79 7.89 6.06
C ILE A 889 -22.93 8.56 5.00
N LYS A 890 -23.10 9.88 4.88
CA LYS A 890 -22.26 10.74 4.07
C LYS A 890 -21.37 11.59 4.98
N PHE A 891 -20.07 11.42 4.84
CA PHE A 891 -19.07 12.36 5.33
C PHE A 891 -18.79 13.38 4.23
N GLU A 892 -18.77 14.67 4.58
CA GLU A 892 -18.31 15.77 3.72
C GLU A 892 -17.22 16.57 4.46
N GLY A 893 -16.19 17.03 3.76
CA GLY A 893 -15.06 17.74 4.37
C GLY A 893 -13.94 16.82 4.85
N LEU A 894 -13.86 15.61 4.31
CA LEU A 894 -12.59 14.88 4.26
C LEU A 894 -11.65 15.56 3.25
N TRP A 895 -10.36 15.24 3.28
CA TRP A 895 -9.46 15.55 2.18
C TRP A 895 -9.80 14.65 0.97
N PRO A 896 -9.51 15.08 -0.27
CA PRO A 896 -9.65 14.20 -1.42
C PRO A 896 -8.79 12.94 -1.25
N LEU A 897 -9.39 11.77 -1.42
CA LEU A 897 -8.75 10.46 -1.18
C LEU A 897 -8.28 10.20 0.26
N GLU A 898 -8.82 10.89 1.27
CA GLU A 898 -8.53 10.59 2.68
C GLU A 898 -9.06 9.21 3.09
N GLU A 899 -8.24 8.43 3.77
CA GLU A 899 -8.64 7.16 4.36
C GLU A 899 -9.25 7.35 5.75
N VAL A 900 -10.41 6.74 5.95
CA VAL A 900 -11.13 6.63 7.22
C VAL A 900 -11.22 5.16 7.59
N ILE A 901 -10.74 4.82 8.79
CA ILE A 901 -10.88 3.48 9.34
C ILE A 901 -12.22 3.42 10.09
N LEU A 902 -13.13 2.59 9.61
CA LEU A 902 -14.33 2.23 10.36
C LEU A 902 -14.02 1.08 11.30
N PHE A 903 -14.67 1.02 12.46
CA PHE A 903 -14.68 -0.17 13.31
C PHE A 903 -16.12 -0.59 13.58
N LEU A 904 -16.51 -1.73 13.04
CA LEU A 904 -17.82 -2.33 13.25
C LEU A 904 -17.70 -3.39 14.36
N ALA A 905 -18.53 -3.30 15.39
CA ALA A 905 -18.49 -4.20 16.55
C ALA A 905 -19.87 -4.79 16.86
N ASP A 906 -19.93 -6.07 17.22
CA ASP A 906 -21.16 -6.79 17.59
C ASP A 906 -21.38 -6.92 19.12
N GLY A 907 -20.40 -6.48 19.91
CA GLY A 907 -20.35 -6.61 21.37
C GLY A 907 -19.37 -7.68 21.90
N ASN A 908 -18.89 -8.57 21.03
CA ASN A 908 -17.84 -9.57 21.32
C ASN A 908 -16.65 -9.45 20.36
N GLU A 909 -16.93 -9.27 19.07
CA GLU A 909 -15.96 -9.08 17.99
C GLU A 909 -15.98 -7.61 17.49
N ARG A 910 -14.84 -7.15 16.97
CA ARG A 910 -14.65 -5.81 16.38
C ARG A 910 -13.78 -5.94 15.14
N ILE A 911 -14.35 -5.60 13.98
CA ILE A 911 -13.70 -5.66 12.67
C ILE A 911 -13.39 -4.23 12.21
N SER A 912 -12.16 -3.98 11.79
CA SER A 912 -11.78 -2.74 11.10
C SER A 912 -12.04 -2.84 9.60
N TYR A 913 -12.54 -1.76 9.00
CA TYR A 913 -12.76 -1.65 7.56
C TYR A 913 -12.25 -0.29 7.07
N GLN A 914 -11.24 -0.28 6.22
CA GLN A 914 -10.70 0.96 5.63
C GLN A 914 -11.56 1.39 4.44
N CYS A 915 -11.90 2.67 4.38
CA CYS A 915 -12.66 3.25 3.28
C CYS A 915 -12.13 4.65 2.93
N GLN A 916 -12.20 5.01 1.65
CA GLN A 916 -11.53 6.19 1.12
C GLN A 916 -12.54 7.21 0.59
N ALA A 917 -12.32 8.50 0.88
CA ALA A 917 -13.09 9.60 0.31
C ALA A 917 -12.90 9.71 -1.21
N ASP A 918 -13.90 10.24 -1.90
CA ASP A 918 -13.79 10.57 -3.33
C ASP A 918 -12.84 11.76 -3.58
N ARG A 919 -12.69 12.14 -4.85
CA ARG A 919 -11.89 13.30 -5.27
C ARG A 919 -12.47 14.66 -4.82
N SER A 920 -13.63 14.68 -4.20
CA SER A 920 -14.33 15.86 -3.67
C SER A 920 -14.23 15.97 -2.14
N GLY A 921 -13.60 15.01 -1.46
CA GLY A 921 -13.59 14.94 0.01
C GLY A 921 -14.91 14.42 0.60
N ILE A 922 -15.63 13.58 -0.15
CA ILE A 922 -16.90 12.98 0.23
C ILE A 922 -16.76 11.46 0.31
N LEU A 923 -17.19 10.87 1.43
CA LEU A 923 -17.23 9.42 1.64
C LEU A 923 -18.67 9.00 1.94
N VAL A 924 -19.21 8.05 1.18
CA VAL A 924 -20.55 7.49 1.38
C VAL A 924 -20.45 6.02 1.79
N ILE A 925 -20.96 5.70 2.97
CA ILE A 925 -20.98 4.35 3.54
C ILE A 925 -22.42 3.86 3.58
N ASN A 926 -22.66 2.65 3.11
CA ASN A 926 -23.96 1.97 3.13
C ASN A 926 -23.84 0.73 4.00
N LEU A 927 -24.42 0.73 5.20
CA LEU A 927 -24.18 -0.34 6.18
C LEU A 927 -24.66 -1.71 5.71
N ALA A 928 -25.64 -1.77 4.81
CA ALA A 928 -26.13 -3.02 4.22
C ALA A 928 -25.02 -3.86 3.54
N ALA A 929 -23.95 -3.24 3.06
CA ALA A 929 -22.79 -3.94 2.50
C ALA A 929 -21.93 -4.64 3.57
N LEU A 930 -21.95 -4.15 4.81
CA LEU A 930 -21.15 -4.64 5.93
C LEU A 930 -21.89 -5.70 6.79
N HIS A 931 -23.21 -5.86 6.59
CA HIS A 931 -24.08 -6.79 7.35
C HIS A 931 -23.55 -8.24 7.40
N ASN A 932 -22.86 -8.70 6.35
CA ASN A 932 -22.37 -10.08 6.26
C ASN A 932 -20.98 -10.30 6.89
N LEU A 933 -20.33 -9.24 7.41
CA LEU A 933 -18.98 -9.33 7.97
C LEU A 933 -18.94 -9.80 9.43
N LEU A 934 -20.06 -9.66 10.16
CA LEU A 934 -20.19 -10.10 11.56
C LEU A 934 -21.30 -11.13 11.72
N PRO A 935 -21.21 -12.03 12.74
CA PRO A 935 -22.32 -12.91 13.10
C PRO A 935 -23.54 -12.11 13.57
N LYS A 936 -24.72 -12.75 13.58
CA LYS A 936 -25.98 -12.12 14.04
C LYS A 936 -25.95 -11.88 15.55
N SER A 937 -25.87 -10.61 15.94
CA SER A 937 -25.91 -10.11 17.32
C SER A 937 -27.15 -9.24 17.58
N ASN A 938 -27.42 -9.00 18.86
CA ASN A 938 -28.49 -8.11 19.34
C ASN A 938 -28.00 -6.65 19.53
N PHE A 939 -26.71 -6.40 19.31
CA PHE A 939 -26.08 -5.09 19.40
C PHE A 939 -25.13 -4.92 18.20
N TYR A 940 -25.10 -3.73 17.62
CA TYR A 940 -24.04 -3.32 16.70
C TYR A 940 -23.66 -1.86 16.97
N ALA A 941 -22.38 -1.56 16.81
CA ALA A 941 -21.85 -0.21 16.84
C ALA A 941 -20.87 0.00 15.69
N LEU A 942 -20.82 1.23 15.19
CA LEU A 942 -19.87 1.67 14.18
C LEU A 942 -19.08 2.85 14.75
N ASP A 943 -17.77 2.71 14.92
CA ASP A 943 -16.85 3.82 15.13
C ASP A 943 -16.25 4.26 13.78
N TYR A 944 -15.72 5.48 13.73
CA TYR A 944 -14.84 5.94 12.65
C TYR A 944 -13.58 6.62 13.20
N GLN A 945 -12.48 6.54 12.47
CA GLN A 945 -11.19 7.10 12.83
C GLN A 945 -10.52 7.71 11.59
N ARG A 946 -10.08 8.97 11.69
CA ARG A 946 -9.17 9.59 10.70
C ARG A 946 -7.73 9.32 11.12
N PHE A 947 -6.82 9.29 10.17
CA PHE A 947 -5.40 9.02 10.44
C PHE A 947 -4.84 9.99 11.51
N GLY A 948 -4.33 9.44 12.62
CA GLY A 948 -3.75 10.22 13.73
C GLY A 948 -4.74 10.78 14.76
N LEU A 949 -6.04 10.45 14.68
CA LEU A 949 -7.05 10.76 15.72
C LEU A 949 -7.49 9.48 16.47
N GLU A 950 -8.14 9.64 17.62
CA GLU A 950 -8.83 8.55 18.32
C GLU A 950 -10.14 8.16 17.60
N PRO A 951 -10.57 6.88 17.64
CA PRO A 951 -11.86 6.46 17.10
C PRO A 951 -13.05 7.13 17.81
N GLN A 952 -14.05 7.56 17.04
CA GLN A 952 -15.27 8.21 17.53
C GLN A 952 -16.50 7.38 17.15
N ARG A 953 -17.44 7.20 18.08
CA ARG A 953 -18.69 6.46 17.84
C ARG A 953 -19.55 7.23 16.82
N LEU A 954 -19.87 6.58 15.71
CA LEU A 954 -20.67 7.11 14.61
C LEU A 954 -22.13 6.71 14.77
N LEU A 955 -22.38 5.40 14.82
CA LEU A 955 -23.69 4.78 15.04
C LEU A 955 -23.64 3.81 16.21
N GLU A 956 -24.77 3.63 16.89
CA GLU A 956 -25.00 2.46 17.75
C GLU A 956 -26.46 2.03 17.74
N ILE A 957 -26.67 0.73 17.96
CA ILE A 957 -27.98 0.14 18.22
C ILE A 957 -28.26 0.26 19.73
N ASP A 958 -29.30 1.01 20.07
CA ASP A 958 -29.76 1.21 21.45
C ASP A 958 -30.96 0.29 21.75
N ILE A 959 -30.78 -1.02 21.46
CA ILE A 959 -31.74 -2.05 21.87
C ILE A 959 -31.54 -2.30 23.36
N LEU A 960 -32.34 -1.59 24.14
CA LEU A 960 -32.62 -1.93 25.53
C LEU A 960 -33.09 -3.40 25.62
N PRO A 961 -32.40 -4.28 26.37
CA PRO A 961 -32.97 -5.56 26.75
C PRO A 961 -34.12 -5.31 27.73
N ASP A 962 -35.33 -5.24 27.19
CA ASP A 962 -36.56 -4.77 27.86
C ASP A 962 -36.95 -5.56 29.12
N ASN A 963 -36.36 -6.75 29.32
CA ASN A 963 -36.69 -7.67 30.39
C ASN A 963 -35.83 -7.55 31.67
N ILE A 964 -34.86 -6.61 31.75
CA ILE A 964 -34.28 -6.23 33.05
C ILE A 964 -35.29 -5.35 33.78
N THR A 965 -36.12 -5.98 34.61
CA THR A 965 -37.08 -5.37 35.53
C THR A 965 -36.57 -5.49 36.96
N TRP A 966 -36.88 -4.51 37.82
CA TRP A 966 -36.44 -4.52 39.21
C TRP A 966 -37.55 -4.04 40.15
N ASN A 967 -37.60 -4.63 41.34
CA ASN A 967 -38.49 -4.25 42.43
C ASN A 967 -37.68 -3.89 43.67
N TRP A 968 -38.03 -2.76 44.28
CA TRP A 968 -37.44 -2.32 45.53
C TRP A 968 -38.00 -3.08 46.72
N ALA A 969 -37.15 -3.35 47.71
CA ALA A 969 -37.51 -3.89 49.01
C ALA A 969 -36.81 -3.08 50.12
N ASN A 970 -37.21 -3.30 51.36
CA ASN A 970 -36.55 -2.65 52.49
C ASN A 970 -35.08 -3.11 52.58
N GLN A 971 -34.14 -2.19 52.41
CA GLN A 971 -32.68 -2.43 52.40
C GLN A 971 -32.18 -3.41 51.32
N ALA A 972 -32.95 -3.64 50.24
CA ALA A 972 -32.56 -4.51 49.13
C ALA A 972 -33.22 -4.11 47.80
N ILE A 973 -32.66 -4.59 46.70
CA ILE A 973 -33.26 -4.54 45.35
C ILE A 973 -33.31 -5.95 44.76
N HIS A 974 -34.47 -6.33 44.23
CA HIS A 974 -34.64 -7.56 43.46
C HIS A 974 -34.50 -7.23 41.98
N VAL A 975 -33.45 -7.73 41.33
CA VAL A 975 -33.21 -7.52 39.90
C VAL A 975 -33.47 -8.82 39.14
N LEU A 976 -34.29 -8.73 38.09
CA LEU A 976 -34.67 -9.83 37.19
C LEU A 976 -34.02 -9.63 35.82
N GLY A 977 -33.94 -10.70 35.03
CA GLY A 977 -33.54 -10.64 33.62
C GLY A 977 -32.03 -10.49 33.36
N LEU A 978 -31.20 -10.76 34.37
CA LEU A 978 -29.74 -10.72 34.28
C LEU A 978 -29.20 -11.88 33.43
N GLN A 979 -28.05 -11.68 32.80
CA GLN A 979 -27.38 -12.73 32.02
C GLN A 979 -26.64 -13.70 32.96
N HIS A 980 -26.84 -15.00 32.75
CA HIS A 980 -26.24 -16.07 33.57
C HIS A 980 -24.70 -16.01 33.57
N ASP A 981 -24.10 -16.40 34.70
CA ASP A 981 -22.64 -16.50 34.92
C ASP A 981 -21.82 -15.21 34.67
N LYS A 982 -22.46 -14.05 34.61
CA LYS A 982 -21.79 -12.73 34.57
C LYS A 982 -21.80 -12.03 35.93
N SER A 983 -20.75 -11.25 36.17
CA SER A 983 -20.66 -10.28 37.25
C SER A 983 -21.35 -8.97 36.88
N TYR A 984 -21.97 -8.34 37.87
CA TYR A 984 -22.65 -7.06 37.78
C TYR A 984 -22.25 -6.18 38.96
N ILE A 985 -22.32 -4.85 38.78
CA ILE A 985 -21.98 -3.89 39.84
C ILE A 985 -23.13 -2.90 39.97
N LEU A 986 -23.67 -2.72 41.18
CA LEU A 986 -24.48 -1.54 41.50
C LEU A 986 -23.56 -0.41 41.94
N SER A 987 -23.64 0.73 41.27
CA SER A 987 -22.99 1.98 41.69
C SER A 987 -24.05 2.86 42.38
N CYS A 988 -23.79 3.23 43.63
CA CYS A 988 -24.71 3.91 44.53
C CYS A 988 -24.13 5.27 44.96
N TRP A 989 -24.56 6.36 44.33
CA TRP A 989 -24.06 7.73 44.62
C TRP A 989 -25.01 8.49 45.56
N ASN A 990 -24.50 9.00 46.68
CA ASN A 990 -25.29 9.64 47.73
C ASN A 990 -25.43 11.16 47.51
N LEU A 991 -26.65 11.63 47.27
CA LEU A 991 -27.00 13.04 47.10
C LEU A 991 -26.72 13.90 48.36
N LEU A 992 -26.65 13.29 49.56
CA LEU A 992 -26.28 14.02 50.78
C LEU A 992 -24.76 14.25 50.91
N LEU A 993 -23.94 13.49 50.17
CA LEU A 993 -22.47 13.56 50.16
C LEU A 993 -21.94 13.65 48.72
N PRO A 994 -22.30 14.69 47.95
CA PRO A 994 -22.13 14.70 46.50
C PRO A 994 -20.67 14.61 46.02
N ASP A 995 -19.72 15.14 46.81
CA ASP A 995 -18.29 15.11 46.51
C ASP A 995 -17.65 13.72 46.77
N LYS A 996 -18.37 12.77 47.39
CA LYS A 996 -17.88 11.39 47.54
C LYS A 996 -18.06 10.59 46.25
N LYS A 997 -17.15 9.64 46.04
CA LYS A 997 -17.31 8.59 45.03
C LYS A 997 -18.51 7.70 45.38
N PRO A 998 -19.20 7.12 44.37
CA PRO A 998 -20.25 6.13 44.61
C PRO A 998 -19.73 4.91 45.38
N GLU A 999 -20.60 4.28 46.15
CA GLU A 999 -20.33 2.96 46.72
C GLU A 999 -20.65 1.87 45.68
N GLU A 1000 -19.80 0.86 45.55
CA GLU A 1000 -19.92 -0.19 44.53
C GLU A 1000 -20.22 -1.56 45.15
N ILE A 1001 -21.37 -2.13 44.81
CA ILE A 1001 -21.81 -3.45 45.29
C ILE A 1001 -21.72 -4.45 44.14
N GLN A 1002 -20.72 -5.34 44.18
CA GLN A 1002 -20.52 -6.38 43.17
C GLN A 1002 -21.33 -7.63 43.49
N PHE A 1003 -21.98 -8.22 42.47
CA PHE A 1003 -22.81 -9.42 42.61
C PHE A 1003 -22.81 -10.27 41.33
N PHE A 1004 -23.30 -11.50 41.42
CA PHE A 1004 -23.30 -12.48 40.32
C PHE A 1004 -24.72 -12.98 40.02
N SER A 1005 -25.00 -13.27 38.75
CA SER A 1005 -26.28 -13.85 38.33
C SER A 1005 -26.33 -15.36 38.63
N ILE A 1006 -27.38 -15.81 39.35
CA ILE A 1006 -27.51 -17.20 39.82
C ILE A 1006 -28.23 -18.07 38.77
N LYS A 1007 -27.90 -19.38 38.72
CA LYS A 1007 -28.46 -20.37 37.77
C LYS A 1007 -29.90 -20.82 38.08
N GLN A 1008 -30.83 -19.88 38.19
CA GLN A 1008 -32.27 -20.15 38.23
C GLN A 1008 -33.00 -19.22 37.26
N ASN A 1009 -34.12 -19.67 36.69
CA ASN A 1009 -34.83 -18.96 35.62
C ASN A 1009 -36.28 -18.65 36.07
N PRO A 1010 -36.75 -17.38 36.06
CA PRO A 1010 -36.04 -16.15 35.67
C PRO A 1010 -34.84 -15.86 36.58
N ALA A 1011 -33.77 -15.31 35.98
CA ALA A 1011 -32.54 -14.92 36.67
C ALA A 1011 -32.82 -13.76 37.65
N ALA A 1012 -33.19 -14.13 38.87
CA ALA A 1012 -33.57 -13.26 39.96
C ALA A 1012 -32.44 -13.21 41.00
N THR A 1013 -31.81 -12.05 41.17
CA THR A 1013 -30.85 -11.83 42.27
C THR A 1013 -31.34 -10.72 43.19
N THR A 1014 -31.42 -11.03 44.49
CA THR A 1014 -31.65 -10.05 45.54
C THR A 1014 -30.30 -9.48 45.96
N VAL A 1015 -30.08 -8.19 45.70
CA VAL A 1015 -28.89 -7.48 46.18
C VAL A 1015 -29.28 -6.70 47.44
N HIS A 1016 -28.68 -7.07 48.57
CA HIS A 1016 -28.78 -6.26 49.78
C HIS A 1016 -27.95 -4.99 49.61
N LEU A 1017 -28.53 -3.84 49.94
CA LEU A 1017 -27.89 -2.54 49.73
C LEU A 1017 -27.00 -2.19 50.93
N SER A 1018 -27.55 -2.27 52.16
CA SER A 1018 -26.79 -2.01 53.41
C SER A 1018 -26.02 -0.68 53.44
N LEU A 1019 -26.52 0.32 52.70
CA LEU A 1019 -25.90 1.63 52.54
C LEU A 1019 -26.07 2.48 53.81
N PRO A 1020 -25.11 3.38 54.14
CA PRO A 1020 -25.27 4.34 55.24
C PRO A 1020 -26.38 5.38 54.93
N PRO A 1021 -26.80 6.21 55.91
CA PRO A 1021 -27.90 7.15 55.70
C PRO A 1021 -27.69 8.09 54.50
N GLY A 1022 -28.68 8.17 53.60
CA GLY A 1022 -28.54 8.88 52.33
C GLY A 1022 -29.71 8.73 51.37
N ILE A 1023 -29.68 9.56 50.33
CA ILE A 1023 -30.56 9.46 49.16
C ILE A 1023 -29.67 9.05 47.99
N TYR A 1024 -29.81 7.83 47.51
CA TYR A 1024 -28.89 7.21 46.55
C TYR A 1024 -29.47 7.17 45.15
N GLN A 1025 -28.71 7.64 44.17
CA GLN A 1025 -28.91 7.30 42.76
C GLN A 1025 -28.21 5.95 42.49
N ILE A 1026 -28.96 4.97 41.97
CA ILE A 1026 -28.47 3.60 41.79
C ILE A 1026 -28.43 3.24 40.31
N GLN A 1027 -27.25 2.82 39.82
CA GLN A 1027 -26.98 2.43 38.43
C GLN A 1027 -26.41 1.01 38.38
N LEU A 1028 -26.85 0.21 37.41
CA LEU A 1028 -26.37 -1.15 37.16
C LEU A 1028 -25.34 -1.17 36.01
N PHE A 1029 -24.11 -1.53 36.33
CA PHE A 1029 -23.01 -1.72 35.39
C PHE A 1029 -22.82 -3.20 35.05
N SER A 1030 -22.40 -3.46 33.81
CA SER A 1030 -22.15 -4.79 33.23
C SER A 1030 -20.90 -4.71 32.35
N PRO A 1031 -20.02 -5.74 32.31
CA PRO A 1031 -18.74 -5.67 31.55
C PRO A 1031 -18.86 -5.43 30.04
N GLN A 1032 -20.06 -5.51 29.46
CA GLN A 1032 -20.31 -5.39 28.03
C GLN A 1032 -21.52 -4.47 27.70
N GLN A 1033 -22.02 -3.66 28.65
CA GLN A 1033 -23.22 -2.83 28.43
C GLN A 1033 -23.08 -1.45 29.11
N LEU A 1034 -23.76 -0.44 28.54
CA LEU A 1034 -23.91 0.88 29.16
C LEU A 1034 -24.62 0.76 30.53
N PRO A 1035 -24.31 1.65 31.50
CA PRO A 1035 -24.93 1.60 32.83
C PRO A 1035 -26.43 1.85 32.79
N LYS A 1036 -27.25 0.87 33.21
CA LYS A 1036 -28.71 1.01 33.30
C LYS A 1036 -29.07 1.69 34.60
N LEU A 1037 -29.60 2.91 34.52
CA LEU A 1037 -30.11 3.65 35.68
C LEU A 1037 -31.35 2.94 36.25
N LEU A 1038 -31.32 2.61 37.56
CA LEU A 1038 -32.42 1.91 38.24
C LEU A 1038 -33.34 2.87 39.02
N GLY A 1039 -32.89 4.11 39.23
CA GLY A 1039 -33.67 5.17 39.88
C GLY A 1039 -33.04 5.67 41.19
N LEU A 1040 -33.91 6.17 42.08
CA LEU A 1040 -33.52 6.73 43.38
C LEU A 1040 -34.03 5.87 44.54
N TRP A 1041 -33.22 5.74 45.59
CA TRP A 1041 -33.56 4.97 46.78
C TRP A 1041 -33.16 5.73 48.05
N CYS A 1042 -34.02 5.72 49.06
CA CYS A 1042 -33.73 6.21 50.40
C CYS A 1042 -34.18 5.18 51.43
N GLY A 1043 -33.26 4.76 52.31
CA GLY A 1043 -33.52 3.85 53.43
C GLY A 1043 -33.45 4.51 54.81
N SER A 1044 -33.19 5.82 54.86
CA SER A 1044 -33.03 6.59 56.10
C SER A 1044 -34.35 6.84 56.85
N GLY A 1045 -34.26 6.98 58.17
CA GLY A 1045 -35.22 7.77 58.94
C GLY A 1045 -35.09 9.27 58.67
N GLN A 1046 -36.12 10.04 59.03
CA GLN A 1046 -36.23 11.48 58.76
C GLN A 1046 -35.09 12.33 59.36
N TYR A 1047 -34.39 11.80 60.38
CA TYR A 1047 -33.31 12.48 61.12
C TYR A 1047 -31.97 11.75 61.01
N ASP A 1048 -31.87 10.71 60.18
CA ASP A 1048 -30.65 9.92 60.03
C ASP A 1048 -29.74 10.61 59.01
N LEU A 1049 -28.72 11.31 59.51
CA LEU A 1049 -27.69 11.95 58.70
C LEU A 1049 -26.48 11.02 58.47
N PRO A 1050 -25.68 11.23 57.40
CA PRO A 1050 -24.39 10.55 57.22
C PRO A 1050 -23.43 10.89 58.37
N GLU A 1051 -22.58 9.95 58.77
CA GLU A 1051 -21.70 10.11 59.95
C GLU A 1051 -20.76 11.33 59.83
N GLU A 1052 -20.36 11.69 58.61
CA GLU A 1052 -19.48 12.82 58.29
C GLU A 1052 -20.09 14.18 58.62
N SER A 1053 -21.43 14.28 58.63
CA SER A 1053 -22.13 15.50 59.00
C SER A 1053 -21.98 15.85 60.48
N ASN A 1054 -21.72 14.86 61.36
CA ASN A 1054 -21.49 15.07 62.79
C ASN A 1054 -20.25 15.91 63.11
N HIS A 1055 -19.42 16.20 62.11
CA HIS A 1055 -18.17 16.95 62.24
C HIS A 1055 -18.13 18.22 61.35
N ASN A 1056 -19.21 18.52 60.62
CA ASN A 1056 -19.30 19.69 59.74
C ASN A 1056 -20.73 20.26 59.78
N GLU A 1057 -20.91 21.38 60.48
CA GLU A 1057 -22.21 22.04 60.69
C GLU A 1057 -22.84 22.53 59.38
N ASP A 1058 -22.05 23.06 58.44
CA ASP A 1058 -22.55 23.46 57.12
C ASP A 1058 -23.01 22.24 56.30
N LEU A 1059 -22.33 21.09 56.42
CA LEU A 1059 -22.74 19.84 55.77
C LEU A 1059 -24.00 19.23 56.40
N ALA A 1060 -24.14 19.30 57.72
CA ALA A 1060 -25.38 18.94 58.40
C ALA A 1060 -26.54 19.83 57.94
N ASN A 1061 -26.34 21.15 57.85
CA ASN A 1061 -27.32 22.11 57.34
C ASN A 1061 -27.69 21.84 55.87
N TYR A 1062 -26.74 21.48 55.01
CA TYR A 1062 -27.01 21.01 53.64
C TYR A 1062 -27.87 19.73 53.63
N CYS A 1063 -27.55 18.74 54.46
CA CYS A 1063 -28.33 17.52 54.53
C CYS A 1063 -29.76 17.78 55.03
N TYR A 1064 -29.93 18.55 56.12
CA TYR A 1064 -31.26 18.93 56.62
C TYR A 1064 -32.07 19.73 55.59
N THR A 1065 -31.46 20.71 54.91
CA THR A 1065 -32.15 21.52 53.89
C THR A 1065 -32.49 20.73 52.62
N ILE A 1066 -31.87 19.57 52.37
CA ILE A 1066 -32.38 18.58 51.40
C ILE A 1066 -33.54 17.78 52.00
N LEU A 1067 -33.32 17.09 53.12
CA LEU A 1067 -34.22 16.08 53.70
C LEU A 1067 -35.56 16.65 54.22
N GLY A 1068 -35.54 17.83 54.86
CA GLY A 1068 -36.75 18.38 55.50
C GLY A 1068 -37.69 19.03 54.51
N ASN A 1069 -38.90 18.46 54.31
CA ASN A 1069 -39.88 18.95 53.33
C ASN A 1069 -40.30 20.43 53.49
N ASN A 1070 -40.12 21.02 54.67
CA ASN A 1070 -40.55 22.38 54.99
C ASN A 1070 -39.40 23.42 54.96
N GLU A 1071 -38.14 23.00 54.82
CA GLU A 1071 -36.97 23.89 54.89
C GLU A 1071 -36.83 24.80 53.67
N SER A 1072 -36.24 26.00 53.84
CA SER A 1072 -36.19 26.98 52.77
C SER A 1072 -35.26 26.57 51.63
N ILE A 1073 -35.73 26.80 50.41
CA ILE A 1073 -34.92 26.70 49.19
C ILE A 1073 -33.77 27.72 49.23
N GLU A 1074 -33.95 28.86 49.91
CA GLU A 1074 -32.94 29.92 50.02
C GLU A 1074 -31.80 29.52 50.96
N GLU A 1075 -32.10 28.73 52.01
CA GLU A 1075 -31.12 28.19 52.96
C GLU A 1075 -30.29 27.07 52.32
N LEU A 1076 -30.93 26.19 51.53
CA LEU A 1076 -30.22 25.19 50.69
C LEU A 1076 -29.22 25.87 49.75
N LEU A 1077 -29.62 26.98 49.12
CA LEU A 1077 -28.78 27.76 48.20
C LEU A 1077 -27.67 28.56 48.89
N ASP A 1078 -27.72 28.72 50.21
CA ASP A 1078 -26.64 29.33 51.00
C ASP A 1078 -25.67 28.27 51.51
N ALA A 1079 -26.18 27.13 52.01
CA ALA A 1079 -25.38 25.97 52.43
C ALA A 1079 -24.50 25.43 51.28
N VAL A 1080 -25.06 25.28 50.07
CA VAL A 1080 -24.29 24.85 48.87
C VAL A 1080 -23.14 25.81 48.54
N LYS A 1081 -23.32 27.13 48.73
CA LYS A 1081 -22.28 28.13 48.47
C LYS A 1081 -21.20 28.14 49.54
N LYS A 1082 -21.56 27.92 50.80
CA LYS A 1082 -20.62 27.80 51.93
C LYS A 1082 -19.72 26.58 51.80
N LEU A 1083 -20.30 25.44 51.39
CA LEU A 1083 -19.58 24.18 51.20
C LEU A 1083 -18.75 24.12 49.92
N ASN A 1084 -19.07 24.94 48.90
CA ASN A 1084 -18.36 24.96 47.61
C ASN A 1084 -18.31 23.58 46.90
N LEU A 1085 -19.44 22.87 46.93
CA LEU A 1085 -19.63 21.52 46.34
C LEU A 1085 -19.56 21.56 44.81
N ASP A 1086 -18.83 20.63 44.17
CA ASP A 1086 -18.72 20.57 42.69
C ASP A 1086 -19.87 19.75 42.07
N LEU A 1087 -21.07 20.31 42.18
CA LEU A 1087 -22.31 19.64 41.79
C LEU A 1087 -22.46 19.53 40.26
N ASN A 1088 -22.05 18.38 39.72
CA ASN A 1088 -22.16 18.03 38.30
C ASN A 1088 -23.60 18.22 37.77
N ARG A 1089 -23.74 19.17 36.84
CA ARG A 1089 -25.01 19.57 36.18
C ARG A 1089 -25.71 18.40 35.46
N ILE A 1090 -24.95 17.42 34.98
CA ILE A 1090 -25.50 16.25 34.27
C ILE A 1090 -26.17 15.30 35.26
N HIS A 1091 -25.54 15.05 36.41
CA HIS A 1091 -26.13 14.23 37.49
C HIS A 1091 -27.40 14.91 38.03
N LEU A 1092 -27.35 16.21 38.32
CA LEU A 1092 -28.52 16.97 38.78
C LEU A 1092 -29.74 16.89 37.84
N LYS A 1093 -29.52 16.91 36.52
CA LYS A 1093 -30.60 16.69 35.54
C LYS A 1093 -31.18 15.27 35.62
N SER A 1094 -30.32 14.26 35.64
CA SER A 1094 -30.73 12.85 35.75
C SER A 1094 -31.51 12.55 37.04
N LEU A 1095 -31.18 13.19 38.16
CA LEU A 1095 -31.95 13.12 39.40
C LEU A 1095 -33.37 13.70 39.24
N ILE A 1096 -33.49 14.86 38.58
CA ILE A 1096 -34.78 15.52 38.34
C ILE A 1096 -35.66 14.66 37.42
N GLU A 1097 -35.06 14.06 36.40
CA GLU A 1097 -35.72 13.17 35.43
C GLU A 1097 -36.21 11.87 36.09
N ASN A 1098 -35.45 11.26 37.00
CA ASN A 1098 -35.92 10.13 37.83
C ASN A 1098 -37.14 10.48 38.68
N LEU A 1099 -37.18 11.69 39.25
CA LEU A 1099 -38.30 12.19 40.04
C LEU A 1099 -39.52 12.55 39.17
N GLU A 1100 -39.31 12.88 37.89
CA GLU A 1100 -40.39 13.07 36.91
C GLU A 1100 -40.99 11.73 36.45
N ASN A 1101 -40.14 10.76 36.14
CA ASN A 1101 -40.53 9.42 35.71
C ASN A 1101 -41.02 8.52 36.86
N HIS A 1102 -41.11 9.05 38.09
CA HIS A 1102 -41.51 8.35 39.32
C HIS A 1102 -40.66 7.10 39.63
N GLN A 1103 -39.41 7.07 39.15
CA GLN A 1103 -38.47 5.97 39.37
C GLN A 1103 -37.72 6.17 40.70
N TYR A 1104 -38.47 6.11 41.81
CA TYR A 1104 -37.91 6.24 43.14
C TYR A 1104 -38.62 5.38 44.20
N HIS A 1105 -37.87 4.98 45.22
CA HIS A 1105 -38.36 4.32 46.43
C HIS A 1105 -37.92 5.13 47.66
N PHE A 1106 -38.84 5.94 48.17
CA PHE A 1106 -38.65 6.79 49.34
C PHE A 1106 -39.60 6.40 50.48
N PRO A 1107 -39.24 6.62 51.76
CA PRO A 1107 -40.17 6.47 52.88
C PRO A 1107 -41.26 7.56 52.85
N ASP A 1108 -42.39 7.30 53.52
CA ASP A 1108 -43.57 8.19 53.56
C ASP A 1108 -43.28 9.64 54.02
N TRP A 1109 -42.15 9.88 54.69
CA TRP A 1109 -41.75 11.20 55.17
C TRP A 1109 -41.04 12.06 54.12
N LEU A 1110 -40.57 11.51 52.98
CA LEU A 1110 -39.76 12.22 51.97
C LEU A 1110 -40.53 12.46 50.67
N ASP A 1111 -40.97 13.71 50.41
CA ASP A 1111 -41.75 14.02 49.21
C ASP A 1111 -40.86 14.29 48.00
N GLY A 1112 -40.86 13.35 47.04
CA GLY A 1112 -40.14 13.47 45.77
C GLY A 1112 -40.50 14.71 44.94
N LYS A 1113 -41.70 15.29 45.07
CA LYS A 1113 -42.10 16.53 44.38
C LYS A 1113 -41.46 17.76 45.03
N ILE A 1114 -41.33 17.76 46.35
CA ILE A 1114 -40.65 18.83 47.09
C ILE A 1114 -39.14 18.75 46.82
N LEU A 1115 -38.55 17.53 46.91
CA LEU A 1115 -37.16 17.29 46.53
C LEU A 1115 -36.87 17.73 45.09
N LYS A 1116 -37.72 17.35 44.13
CA LYS A 1116 -37.63 17.81 42.73
C LYS A 1116 -37.64 19.35 42.64
N THR A 1117 -38.50 20.02 43.40
CA THR A 1117 -38.62 21.49 43.38
C THR A 1117 -37.35 22.15 43.91
N LYS A 1118 -36.76 21.62 44.99
CA LYS A 1118 -35.46 22.05 45.52
C LYS A 1118 -34.33 21.85 44.50
N LEU A 1119 -34.21 20.66 43.91
CA LEU A 1119 -33.17 20.34 42.93
C LEU A 1119 -33.29 21.19 41.65
N ASN A 1120 -34.50 21.49 41.18
CA ASN A 1120 -34.70 22.40 40.05
C ASN A 1120 -34.25 23.83 40.38
N LYS A 1121 -34.53 24.33 41.58
CA LYS A 1121 -34.07 25.68 42.00
C LYS A 1121 -32.55 25.74 42.23
N LEU A 1122 -31.96 24.64 42.69
CA LEU A 1122 -30.51 24.48 42.75
C LEU A 1122 -29.90 24.53 41.33
N LEU A 1123 -30.45 23.77 40.37
CA LEU A 1123 -30.02 23.78 38.97
C LEU A 1123 -30.22 25.15 38.27
N GLU A 1124 -31.30 25.87 38.57
CA GLU A 1124 -31.48 27.27 38.13
C GLU A 1124 -30.39 28.19 38.68
N SER A 1125 -30.04 28.07 39.98
CA SER A 1125 -29.04 28.93 40.63
C SER A 1125 -27.63 28.77 40.02
N LEU A 1126 -27.32 27.60 39.48
CA LEU A 1126 -26.07 27.30 38.79
C LEU A 1126 -25.99 27.93 37.37
N ASN A 1127 -27.02 28.65 36.90
CA ASN A 1127 -27.03 29.35 35.62
C ASN A 1127 -27.05 30.89 35.79
N PRO A 1128 -25.89 31.57 35.76
CA PRO A 1128 -25.82 33.03 35.92
C PRO A 1128 -26.46 33.85 34.78
N SER A 1129 -26.80 33.19 33.67
CA SER A 1129 -26.98 33.81 32.35
C SER A 1129 -28.43 34.04 31.91
N SER A 1130 -29.40 34.07 32.83
CA SER A 1130 -30.81 34.37 32.45
C SER A 1130 -31.65 35.13 33.49
N LYS A 1131 -31.28 36.39 33.79
CA LYS A 1131 -32.21 37.55 33.95
C LYS A 1131 -31.49 38.82 34.41
N LYS A 1132 -31.55 39.87 33.60
CA LYS A 1132 -31.48 41.27 34.07
C LYS A 1132 -32.45 42.12 33.26
N VAL A 1133 -33.22 42.95 33.96
CA VAL A 1133 -34.20 43.94 33.46
C VAL A 1133 -35.38 43.38 32.64
N VAL A 1134 -36.56 43.35 33.27
CA VAL A 1134 -37.87 43.44 32.62
C VAL A 1134 -38.68 44.49 33.38
N LYS A 1135 -39.43 45.32 32.65
CA LYS A 1135 -40.25 46.46 33.13
C LYS A 1135 -39.46 47.63 33.71
N ASP A 1136 -39.23 48.63 32.85
CA ASP A 1136 -39.80 49.94 33.14
C ASP A 1136 -40.91 50.25 32.09
N SER A 1137 -41.75 51.26 32.31
CA SER A 1137 -43.16 51.20 31.83
C SER A 1137 -43.67 52.32 30.91
N LEU A 1138 -44.17 51.90 29.74
CA LEU A 1138 -45.35 52.43 29.01
C LEU A 1138 -45.33 53.84 28.37
N LYS A 1139 -46.13 53.94 27.29
CA LYS A 1139 -46.51 55.11 26.46
C LYS A 1139 -45.45 55.51 25.40
N ILE A 1140 -45.83 55.96 24.18
CA ILE A 1140 -47.16 56.40 23.70
C ILE A 1140 -47.37 56.08 22.20
N GLU A 1141 -48.62 55.87 21.78
CA GLU A 1141 -49.11 55.81 20.38
C GLU A 1141 -48.56 54.69 19.45
N LYS A 1142 -49.24 54.28 18.35
CA LYS A 1142 -50.51 54.73 17.74
C LYS A 1142 -51.29 53.54 17.11
N LEU A 1143 -52.62 53.61 17.12
CA LEU A 1143 -53.48 52.80 16.23
C LEU A 1143 -53.39 53.40 14.80
N SER A 1144 -53.75 52.74 13.69
CA SER A 1144 -54.94 51.90 13.47
C SER A 1144 -54.95 51.17 12.13
N VAL A 1145 -55.52 49.96 12.10
CA VAL A 1145 -56.38 49.45 11.00
C VAL A 1145 -57.56 48.71 11.66
N VAL A 1146 -58.76 48.75 11.07
CA VAL A 1146 -60.03 48.47 11.77
C VAL A 1146 -60.94 47.51 10.98
N LYS A 1147 -61.21 46.35 11.61
CA LYS A 1147 -62.45 45.53 11.58
C LYS A 1147 -62.90 44.70 10.35
N HIS A 1148 -63.19 43.44 10.69
CA HIS A 1148 -64.39 42.64 10.37
C HIS A 1148 -64.62 42.01 8.97
N SER A 1149 -64.23 40.73 8.89
CA SER A 1149 -65.13 39.56 8.73
C SER A 1149 -66.37 39.64 7.81
N LYS A 1150 -66.38 38.78 6.78
CA LYS A 1150 -67.10 37.48 6.79
C LYS A 1150 -66.64 36.62 5.60
N GLY A 1151 -66.78 35.31 5.69
CA GLY A 1151 -66.30 34.38 4.66
C GLY A 1151 -67.35 34.06 3.58
N GLN A 1152 -66.90 34.00 2.33
CA GLN A 1152 -67.47 33.19 1.25
C GLN A 1152 -66.38 32.93 0.19
N HIS A 1153 -66.57 31.93 -0.67
CA HIS A 1153 -65.55 31.45 -1.62
C HIS A 1153 -65.11 32.51 -2.64
N ILE A 1154 -63.82 32.50 -2.97
CA ILE A 1154 -63.30 32.49 -4.36
C ILE A 1154 -61.88 31.89 -4.33
N GLN A 1155 -61.51 31.14 -5.36
CA GLN A 1155 -60.16 30.62 -5.55
C GLN A 1155 -59.29 31.66 -6.26
N MET A 1156 -58.02 31.80 -5.84
CA MET A 1156 -56.94 32.06 -6.78
C MET A 1156 -55.80 31.09 -6.49
N VAL A 1157 -55.23 30.52 -7.56
CA VAL A 1157 -54.24 29.44 -7.52
C VAL A 1157 -53.11 29.85 -8.45
N GLU A 1158 -51.88 29.85 -7.95
CA GLU A 1158 -50.68 29.97 -8.80
C GLU A 1158 -50.49 28.67 -9.57
N LYS A 1159 -51.19 28.54 -10.70
CA LYS A 1159 -51.13 27.38 -11.61
C LYS A 1159 -49.84 27.37 -12.42
N GLY A 1160 -48.71 27.17 -11.73
CA GLY A 1160 -47.43 26.85 -12.34
C GLY A 1160 -47.43 25.42 -12.88
N ASN A 1161 -47.65 25.25 -14.18
CA ASN A 1161 -47.66 23.95 -14.86
C ASN A 1161 -46.25 23.52 -15.25
N TRP A 1162 -45.95 22.22 -15.21
CA TRP A 1162 -44.70 21.65 -15.72
C TRP A 1162 -44.75 21.41 -17.22
N HIS A 1163 -43.69 21.76 -17.94
CA HIS A 1163 -43.53 21.55 -19.37
C HIS A 1163 -42.14 20.96 -19.67
N LEU A 1164 -42.07 20.12 -20.71
CA LEU A 1164 -40.85 19.45 -21.16
C LEU A 1164 -40.16 20.33 -22.22
N ALA A 1165 -38.97 20.84 -21.91
CA ALA A 1165 -38.14 21.62 -22.84
C ALA A 1165 -37.00 20.77 -23.40
N THR A 1166 -36.96 20.64 -24.73
CA THR A 1166 -35.91 19.94 -25.47
C THR A 1166 -34.83 20.91 -25.90
N VAL A 1167 -33.57 20.53 -25.68
CA VAL A 1167 -32.38 21.30 -26.07
C VAL A 1167 -31.64 20.60 -27.20
N ARG A 1168 -30.69 21.30 -27.84
CA ARG A 1168 -29.80 20.68 -28.83
C ARG A 1168 -28.95 19.57 -28.19
N SER A 1169 -28.77 18.46 -28.92
CA SER A 1169 -28.04 17.26 -28.50
C SER A 1169 -26.72 17.55 -27.78
N GLN A 1170 -26.57 17.01 -26.57
CA GLN A 1170 -25.46 17.17 -25.63
C GLN A 1170 -25.18 18.62 -25.16
N LYS A 1171 -26.12 19.57 -25.36
CA LYS A 1171 -25.94 20.98 -24.95
C LYS A 1171 -26.74 21.38 -23.71
N ARG A 1172 -27.36 20.43 -22.98
CA ARG A 1172 -28.17 20.70 -21.76
C ARG A 1172 -27.47 21.60 -20.73
N ASN A 1173 -26.20 21.33 -20.42
CA ASN A 1173 -25.46 22.12 -19.44
C ASN A 1173 -25.13 23.55 -19.94
N LEU A 1174 -24.98 23.74 -21.26
CA LEU A 1174 -24.77 25.06 -21.87
C LEU A 1174 -26.08 25.86 -21.93
N PHE A 1175 -27.18 25.22 -22.33
CA PHE A 1175 -28.53 25.80 -22.27
C PHE A 1175 -28.88 26.28 -20.85
N LEU A 1176 -28.65 25.44 -19.83
CA LEU A 1176 -28.90 25.80 -18.43
C LEU A 1176 -28.06 27.02 -17.99
N LYS A 1177 -26.81 27.14 -18.44
CA LYS A 1177 -25.97 28.31 -18.17
C LYS A 1177 -26.47 29.58 -18.86
N THR A 1178 -26.96 29.48 -20.10
CA THR A 1178 -27.58 30.61 -20.82
C THR A 1178 -28.91 31.02 -20.17
N LEU A 1179 -29.71 30.07 -19.71
CA LEU A 1179 -30.98 30.28 -19.02
C LEU A 1179 -30.80 30.91 -17.63
N ASP A 1180 -29.84 30.45 -16.83
CA ASP A 1180 -29.45 31.03 -15.54
C ASP A 1180 -28.98 32.50 -15.70
N ASN A 1181 -28.18 32.78 -16.74
CA ASN A 1181 -27.79 34.16 -17.07
C ASN A 1181 -29.02 35.04 -17.44
N ALA A 1182 -29.99 34.52 -18.18
CA ALA A 1182 -31.21 35.25 -18.54
C ALA A 1182 -32.13 35.51 -17.33
N LEU A 1183 -32.19 34.58 -16.37
CA LEU A 1183 -32.88 34.76 -15.09
C LEU A 1183 -32.19 35.81 -14.22
N LYS A 1184 -30.86 35.78 -14.13
CA LYS A 1184 -30.04 36.78 -13.40
C LYS A 1184 -30.10 38.19 -14.02
N ALA A 1185 -30.49 38.30 -15.30
CA ALA A 1185 -30.79 39.57 -15.96
C ALA A 1185 -32.25 40.06 -15.72
N ASN A 1186 -33.02 39.41 -14.83
CA ASN A 1186 -34.43 39.66 -14.52
C ASN A 1186 -35.39 39.62 -15.74
N GLN A 1187 -35.00 38.99 -16.86
CA GLN A 1187 -35.81 39.01 -18.09
C GLN A 1187 -36.92 37.95 -18.14
N VAL A 1188 -36.89 36.94 -17.27
CA VAL A 1188 -37.79 35.76 -17.34
C VAL A 1188 -38.33 35.28 -15.98
N GLN A 1189 -37.98 35.98 -14.90
CA GLN A 1189 -38.09 35.46 -13.52
C GLN A 1189 -39.54 35.39 -13.00
N GLU A 1190 -40.46 36.18 -13.54
CA GLU A 1190 -41.91 36.10 -13.25
C GLU A 1190 -42.60 34.95 -14.03
N VAL A 1191 -41.90 34.36 -15.00
CA VAL A 1191 -42.49 33.45 -16.00
C VAL A 1191 -42.04 32.00 -15.78
N ILE A 1192 -40.77 31.79 -15.42
CA ILE A 1192 -40.18 30.49 -15.10
C ILE A 1192 -40.04 30.38 -13.57
N LEU A 1193 -40.93 29.61 -12.96
CA LEU A 1193 -41.06 29.45 -11.52
C LEU A 1193 -40.09 28.42 -10.93
N GLU A 1194 -39.72 27.42 -11.73
CA GLU A 1194 -38.91 26.28 -11.26
C GLU A 1194 -38.22 25.61 -12.46
N ILE A 1195 -37.02 25.08 -12.25
CA ILE A 1195 -36.21 24.37 -13.25
C ILE A 1195 -35.68 23.10 -12.61
N GLN A 1196 -35.88 21.94 -13.24
CA GLN A 1196 -35.32 20.67 -12.79
C GLN A 1196 -34.80 19.83 -13.96
N THR A 1197 -33.77 19.01 -13.70
CA THR A 1197 -33.17 18.11 -14.69
C THR A 1197 -33.55 16.66 -14.41
N PRO A 1198 -34.15 15.95 -15.38
CA PRO A 1198 -34.37 14.50 -15.28
C PRO A 1198 -33.08 13.74 -15.03
N LYS A 1199 -33.16 12.71 -14.16
CA LYS A 1199 -32.00 11.90 -13.73
C LYS A 1199 -31.63 10.80 -14.73
N ASP A 1200 -32.59 10.29 -15.50
CA ASP A 1200 -32.33 9.23 -16.48
C ASP A 1200 -31.58 9.77 -17.72
N SER A 1201 -30.58 8.99 -18.15
CA SER A 1201 -29.86 9.09 -19.41
C SER A 1201 -30.73 9.25 -20.67
N VAL A 1202 -31.93 8.66 -20.68
CA VAL A 1202 -32.90 8.78 -21.79
C VAL A 1202 -33.32 10.24 -22.01
N TYR A 1203 -33.31 11.05 -20.94
CA TYR A 1203 -33.71 12.46 -20.94
C TYR A 1203 -32.52 13.43 -20.92
N LYS A 1204 -31.32 12.99 -21.35
CA LYS A 1204 -30.08 13.79 -21.36
C LYS A 1204 -30.18 15.15 -22.08
N ASP A 1205 -31.06 15.25 -23.07
CA ASP A 1205 -31.29 16.44 -23.91
C ASP A 1205 -32.58 17.19 -23.54
N ILE A 1206 -33.10 16.94 -22.33
CA ILE A 1206 -34.37 17.48 -21.83
C ILE A 1206 -34.18 18.17 -20.46
N VAL A 1207 -34.92 19.26 -20.28
CA VAL A 1207 -35.06 20.05 -19.03
C VAL A 1207 -36.54 20.19 -18.70
N LEU A 1208 -36.92 20.09 -17.43
CA LEU A 1208 -38.28 20.35 -16.96
C LEU A 1208 -38.38 21.79 -16.47
N LEU A 1209 -39.35 22.54 -17.01
CA LEU A 1209 -39.60 23.93 -16.66
C LEU A 1209 -41.02 24.07 -16.09
N ARG A 1210 -41.14 24.71 -14.93
CA ARG A 1210 -42.45 25.06 -14.34
C ARG A 1210 -42.79 26.50 -14.68
N LEU A 1211 -43.90 26.70 -15.38
CA LEU A 1211 -44.21 27.96 -16.05
C LEU A 1211 -45.51 28.57 -15.51
N SER A 1212 -45.49 29.86 -15.20
CA SER A 1212 -46.72 30.63 -14.87
C SER A 1212 -47.52 30.98 -16.14
N ASN A 1213 -46.83 31.21 -17.26
CA ASN A 1213 -47.43 31.45 -18.57
C ASN A 1213 -46.55 30.84 -19.68
N TYR A 1214 -47.04 29.76 -20.31
CA TYR A 1214 -46.36 29.06 -21.40
C TYR A 1214 -46.03 29.95 -22.60
N GLN A 1215 -46.93 30.86 -22.99
CA GLN A 1215 -46.80 31.62 -24.24
C GLN A 1215 -45.80 32.76 -24.10
N THR A 1216 -45.76 33.40 -22.93
CA THR A 1216 -44.67 34.31 -22.56
C THR A 1216 -43.35 33.55 -22.46
N ALA A 1217 -43.32 32.40 -21.77
CA ALA A 1217 -42.11 31.59 -21.61
C ALA A 1217 -41.50 31.19 -22.94
N LEU A 1218 -42.30 30.64 -23.87
CA LEU A 1218 -41.87 30.25 -25.21
C LEU A 1218 -41.17 31.39 -25.95
N THR A 1219 -41.70 32.62 -25.83
CA THR A 1219 -41.14 33.81 -26.49
C THR A 1219 -39.73 34.14 -25.98
N HIS A 1220 -39.47 33.97 -24.68
CA HIS A 1220 -38.13 34.15 -24.11
C HIS A 1220 -37.22 32.93 -24.35
N LEU A 1221 -37.73 31.70 -24.26
CA LEU A 1221 -36.95 30.50 -24.51
C LEU A 1221 -36.44 30.42 -25.96
N GLN A 1222 -37.22 30.93 -26.93
CA GLN A 1222 -36.81 31.05 -28.33
C GLN A 1222 -35.62 32.01 -28.56
N THR A 1223 -35.32 32.95 -27.65
CA THR A 1223 -34.12 33.80 -27.77
C THR A 1223 -32.88 33.20 -27.09
N LEU A 1224 -33.01 32.07 -26.38
CA LEU A 1224 -31.89 31.40 -25.73
C LEU A 1224 -31.15 30.48 -26.69
N GLU A 1225 -29.83 30.62 -26.72
CA GLU A 1225 -28.96 29.70 -27.46
C GLU A 1225 -29.11 28.25 -26.95
N TYR A 1226 -29.02 27.29 -27.86
CA TYR A 1226 -29.24 25.84 -27.63
C TYR A 1226 -30.66 25.37 -27.29
N PHE A 1227 -31.65 26.26 -27.19
CA PHE A 1227 -33.07 25.86 -27.19
C PHE A 1227 -33.43 25.16 -28.51
N GLN A 1228 -34.40 24.22 -28.46
CA GLN A 1228 -34.89 23.53 -29.65
C GLN A 1228 -36.42 23.44 -29.69
N ALA A 1229 -37.07 23.01 -28.60
CA ALA A 1229 -38.53 22.95 -28.51
C ALA A 1229 -39.01 22.95 -27.05
N ILE A 1230 -40.30 23.19 -26.84
CA ILE A 1230 -40.98 22.92 -25.57
C ILE A 1230 -42.37 22.34 -25.86
N GLU A 1231 -42.82 21.38 -25.06
CA GLU A 1231 -44.10 20.71 -25.26
C GLU A 1231 -45.28 21.58 -24.83
N LEU A 1232 -46.26 21.74 -25.72
CA LEU A 1232 -47.51 22.48 -25.48
C LEU A 1232 -48.37 21.83 -24.38
N GLN A 1233 -48.29 20.50 -24.25
CA GLN A 1233 -48.99 19.73 -23.22
C GLN A 1233 -48.26 19.90 -21.87
N PRO A 1234 -48.95 20.22 -20.77
CA PRO A 1234 -48.34 20.21 -19.45
C PRO A 1234 -48.22 18.76 -18.93
N LEU A 1235 -47.10 18.45 -18.29
CA LEU A 1235 -46.84 17.15 -17.66
C LEU A 1235 -47.69 16.95 -16.40
N SER A 1236 -48.12 15.72 -16.15
CA SER A 1236 -48.71 15.33 -14.87
C SER A 1236 -47.66 15.29 -13.76
N ARG A 1237 -48.10 15.42 -12.51
CA ARG A 1237 -47.22 15.33 -11.33
C ARG A 1237 -46.42 14.02 -11.32
N GLU A 1238 -47.10 12.89 -11.55
CA GLU A 1238 -46.47 11.57 -11.63
C GLU A 1238 -45.43 11.45 -12.75
N GLN A 1239 -45.63 12.10 -13.90
CA GLN A 1239 -44.64 12.08 -14.99
C GLN A 1239 -43.36 12.82 -14.58
N VAL A 1240 -43.51 13.99 -13.94
CA VAL A 1240 -42.40 14.79 -13.41
C VAL A 1240 -41.66 14.00 -12.33
N ASP A 1241 -42.38 13.50 -11.32
CA ASP A 1241 -41.79 12.78 -10.19
C ASP A 1241 -41.02 11.51 -10.65
N ARG A 1242 -41.54 10.77 -11.64
CA ARG A 1242 -40.83 9.64 -12.28
C ARG A 1242 -39.58 10.07 -13.04
N MET A 1243 -39.63 11.14 -13.84
CA MET A 1243 -38.45 11.66 -14.57
C MET A 1243 -37.33 12.14 -13.62
N LEU A 1244 -37.71 12.57 -12.41
CA LEU A 1244 -36.80 12.98 -11.34
C LEU A 1244 -36.33 11.81 -10.46
N GLY A 1245 -36.76 10.57 -10.75
CA GLY A 1245 -36.35 9.37 -10.03
C GLY A 1245 -36.90 9.29 -8.59
N ALA A 1246 -38.09 9.84 -8.33
CA ALA A 1246 -38.88 9.45 -7.17
C ALA A 1246 -39.55 8.08 -7.44
N LYS A 1247 -39.77 7.29 -6.38
CA LYS A 1247 -40.51 6.02 -6.40
C LYS A 1247 -41.78 6.15 -5.59
#